data_AF-A0A2E2P387-F1
#
_entry.id   AF-A0A2E2P387-F1
#
_cell.length_a   1.000
_cell.length_b   1.000
_cell.length_c   1.000
_cell.angle_alpha   90.00
_cell.angle_beta   90.00
_cell.angle_gamma   90.00
#
_symmetry.space_group_name_H-M   'P 1'
#
loop_
_entity.id
_entity.type
_entity.pdbx_description
1 polymer ?
#
loop_
_entity_poly.entity_id
_entity_poly.type
_entity_poly.pdbx_seq_one_letter_code
_entity_poly.pdbx_strand_id
1 'polypeptide(L)'
;MDRIVGIELSHRNAPISVREQLALNKTQSVNALRQLKEEYDYKEVFLIATCNRLSIYAYGDNYLGLENFFKSFGNFSQYLSVFPDSRLAIQNLFSTAAGIESQAIGEHQIVGQIRDALDLARGEKTIGPVLDEFIRQAIHVGKRARLETNIGKHSASLATVGFELINKHNIKLEDSSIMVIGTGNMANLVNTVLDRSSVRSLKVASHNLKRAKAMAEDWGGEAVHVSELPHHLADSDIIVGGTQGEVNLLSEKEIENSKCTRAQFAMDASRPKLLIDFGLPRNFNPALKSFENVFLYDLDDIKQMTYEGLLKRYDEIPKVKEIIREEEDKFSDWFYQRKASPVIEAYWKNLLETKEDELKWLKPKMGDLSEEQERLLERFAHRLIRKVSKKPLEEVNNFAQNLHHRDNPINTVKKVFDLEDVDIFVPKKRVVVGTRGSKLALTQTHWMIEKLRAADPQVEYVTKVIRTSGDDGNIDTMGAFTTAIQRALLEGKVDIAVHSYKDLPIENVEGLKMGAISEREDIRDVLISKNGEKLKDLPKGAIIGTGSLRRQIQIQQLRPDVEVKFIQGNLDSRIEKMHNGDYDAIILAAAGLKRLGMISQATEILSAEDMLPAVCQGALALEIRKDDKELQEIVSKGNDEDTALATEAERAFLLALGGGCNYPIAAHAQVKGGGIKIDGLYASADGKVVVKDSIEGHKSLGVQLADQLARQLDNRLREIRRSEAGGESTEA
;
A
#
# COMPACT_ATOMS: atom_id res chain seq x y z
N MET A 1 20.40 0.28 25.31
CA MET A 1 20.60 -1.15 25.01
C MET A 1 20.68 -1.23 23.50
N ASP A 2 21.80 -1.74 23.00
CA ASP A 2 22.06 -1.74 21.56
C ASP A 2 20.97 -2.49 20.80
N ARG A 3 20.64 -1.99 19.62
CA ARG A 3 19.65 -2.54 18.70
C ARG A 3 20.13 -2.26 17.27
N ILE A 4 19.53 -2.99 16.33
CA ILE A 4 19.70 -2.68 14.92
C ILE A 4 18.72 -1.55 14.64
N VAL A 5 19.21 -0.42 14.17
CA VAL A 5 18.41 0.72 13.74
C VAL A 5 18.70 1.02 12.29
N GLY A 6 17.81 1.72 11.63
CA GLY A 6 18.09 2.19 10.28
C GLY A 6 17.29 3.41 9.89
N ILE A 7 17.75 4.08 8.84
CA ILE A 7 17.01 5.12 8.14
C ILE A 7 17.14 4.86 6.65
N GLU A 8 16.03 4.98 5.94
CA GLU A 8 15.99 4.88 4.48
C GLU A 8 15.32 6.11 3.87
N LEU A 9 15.92 6.60 2.79
CA LEU A 9 15.25 7.43 1.80
C LEU A 9 15.21 6.64 0.48
N SER A 10 14.02 6.44 -0.08
CA SER A 10 13.83 5.60 -1.27
C SER A 10 12.77 6.16 -2.22
N HIS A 11 12.65 5.59 -3.41
CA HIS A 11 11.62 6.00 -4.39
C HIS A 11 10.18 5.90 -3.85
N ARG A 12 9.94 5.16 -2.75
CA ARG A 12 8.62 5.02 -2.12
C ARG A 12 8.16 6.30 -1.42
N ASN A 13 9.11 7.04 -0.88
CA ASN A 13 8.85 8.17 0.00
C ASN A 13 9.46 9.48 -0.53
N ALA A 14 10.39 9.44 -1.50
CA ALA A 14 11.06 10.62 -2.04
C ALA A 14 10.96 10.72 -3.58
N PRO A 15 10.62 11.91 -4.13
CA PRO A 15 10.68 12.16 -5.56
C PRO A 15 12.12 12.10 -6.09
N ILE A 16 12.28 11.92 -7.40
CA ILE A 16 13.62 11.75 -8.02
C ILE A 16 14.56 12.93 -7.75
N SER A 17 14.02 14.16 -7.77
CA SER A 17 14.77 15.39 -7.49
C SER A 17 15.35 15.46 -6.08
N VAL A 18 14.77 14.73 -5.13
CA VAL A 18 15.30 14.58 -3.76
C VAL A 18 16.30 13.45 -3.68
N ARG A 19 16.05 12.33 -4.37
CA ARG A 19 16.94 11.16 -4.39
C ARG A 19 18.30 11.46 -5.03
N GLU A 20 18.31 12.24 -6.11
CA GLU A 20 19.55 12.62 -6.80
C GLU A 20 20.51 13.43 -5.91
N GLN A 21 19.97 14.21 -4.96
CA GLN A 21 20.79 14.98 -4.01
C GLN A 21 21.50 14.10 -2.98
N LEU A 22 21.06 12.85 -2.82
CA LEU A 22 21.56 11.89 -1.82
C LEU A 22 22.24 10.66 -2.48
N ALA A 23 22.41 10.68 -3.80
CA ALA A 23 23.10 9.62 -4.51
C ALA A 23 24.62 9.69 -4.22
N LEU A 24 25.12 8.75 -3.42
CA LEU A 24 26.54 8.68 -3.07
C LEU A 24 27.31 7.85 -4.07
N ASN A 25 28.48 8.34 -4.51
CA ASN A 25 29.47 7.54 -5.20
C ASN A 25 30.27 6.66 -4.23
N LYS A 26 31.16 5.80 -4.74
CA LYS A 26 31.94 4.86 -3.91
C LYS A 26 32.79 5.56 -2.85
N THR A 27 33.49 6.64 -3.20
CA THR A 27 34.34 7.41 -2.28
C THR A 27 33.49 8.08 -1.19
N GLN A 28 32.36 8.67 -1.56
CA GLN A 28 31.42 9.27 -0.60
C GLN A 28 30.80 8.22 0.32
N SER A 29 30.52 7.02 -0.18
CA SER A 29 29.99 5.91 0.61
C SER A 29 30.99 5.43 1.67
N VAL A 30 32.28 5.36 1.32
CA VAL A 30 33.36 5.04 2.28
C VAL A 30 33.45 6.10 3.38
N ASN A 31 33.43 7.39 3.00
CA ASN A 31 33.48 8.48 3.97
C ASN A 31 32.26 8.46 4.90
N ALA A 32 31.06 8.22 4.36
CA ALA A 32 29.84 8.09 5.14
C ALA A 32 29.93 6.94 6.16
N LEU A 33 30.41 5.77 5.75
CA LEU A 33 30.59 4.62 6.64
C LEU A 33 31.54 4.92 7.81
N ARG A 34 32.68 5.59 7.55
CA ARG A 34 33.63 5.97 8.59
C ARG A 34 33.07 7.05 9.50
N GLN A 35 32.46 8.09 8.93
CA GLN A 35 31.84 9.18 9.68
C GLN A 35 30.77 8.64 10.64
N LEU A 36 29.87 7.79 10.14
CA LEU A 36 28.81 7.20 10.97
C LEU A 36 29.37 6.34 12.11
N LYS A 37 30.48 5.63 11.89
CA LYS A 37 31.11 4.79 12.92
C LYS A 37 31.87 5.61 13.95
N GLU A 38 32.64 6.61 13.53
CA GLU A 38 33.56 7.36 14.39
C GLU A 38 32.89 8.57 15.07
N GLU A 39 32.05 9.33 14.35
CA GLU A 39 31.45 10.57 14.84
C GLU A 39 30.19 10.31 15.69
N TYR A 40 29.44 9.27 15.37
CA TYR A 40 28.16 8.95 16.02
C TYR A 40 28.21 7.70 16.92
N ASP A 41 29.41 7.17 17.18
CA ASP A 41 29.71 6.08 18.13
C ASP A 41 28.87 4.80 17.90
N TYR A 42 28.58 4.47 16.64
CA TYR A 42 27.93 3.21 16.29
C TYR A 42 28.95 2.06 16.28
N LYS A 43 28.59 0.92 16.89
CA LYS A 43 29.49 -0.26 16.97
C LYS A 43 29.72 -0.88 15.60
N GLU A 44 28.66 -0.94 14.80
CA GLU A 44 28.67 -1.48 13.45
C GLU A 44 27.79 -0.59 12.54
N VAL A 45 28.21 -0.37 11.29
CA VAL A 45 27.47 0.43 10.31
C VAL A 45 27.52 -0.24 8.94
N PHE A 46 26.39 -0.22 8.25
CA PHE A 46 26.21 -0.72 6.90
C PHE A 46 25.36 0.27 6.07
N LEU A 47 25.66 0.42 4.78
CA LEU A 47 25.04 1.42 3.91
C LEU A 47 24.81 0.87 2.50
N ILE A 48 23.60 1.07 1.97
CA ILE A 48 23.21 0.78 0.59
C ILE A 48 22.98 2.12 -0.12
N ALA A 49 23.77 2.42 -1.14
CA ALA A 49 23.58 3.59 -2.00
C ALA A 49 23.32 3.15 -3.45
N THR A 50 22.18 3.57 -4.00
CA THR A 50 21.77 3.30 -5.38
C THR A 50 21.04 4.54 -5.93
N CYS A 51 20.70 4.55 -7.23
CA CYS A 51 19.84 5.59 -7.80
C CYS A 51 18.43 5.64 -7.19
N ASN A 52 17.97 4.54 -6.56
CA ASN A 52 16.60 4.40 -6.06
C ASN A 52 16.47 4.44 -4.53
N ARG A 53 17.59 4.35 -3.80
CA ARG A 53 17.61 4.40 -2.34
C ARG A 53 18.97 4.75 -1.76
N LEU A 54 18.94 5.41 -0.62
CA LEU A 54 20.01 5.47 0.35
C LEU A 54 19.47 4.87 1.67
N SER A 55 19.96 3.70 2.04
CA SER A 55 19.52 2.98 3.24
C SER A 55 20.72 2.76 4.15
N ILE A 56 20.62 3.19 5.39
CA ILE A 56 21.70 3.11 6.38
C ILE A 56 21.21 2.30 7.57
N TYR A 57 22.00 1.33 7.98
CA TYR A 57 21.74 0.45 9.12
C TYR A 57 22.90 0.52 10.09
N ALA A 58 22.61 0.59 11.38
CA ALA A 58 23.64 0.63 12.41
C ALA A 58 23.25 -0.21 13.62
N TYR A 59 24.26 -0.72 14.32
CA TYR A 59 24.12 -1.37 15.61
C TYR A 59 24.56 -0.41 16.72
N GLY A 60 23.60 0.04 17.53
CA GLY A 60 23.83 0.98 18.63
C GLY A 60 22.55 1.35 19.37
N ASP A 61 22.60 2.39 20.20
CA ASP A 61 21.52 2.69 21.14
C ASP A 61 20.26 3.33 20.50
N ASN A 62 20.41 4.17 19.48
CA ASN A 62 19.30 4.89 18.84
C ASN A 62 19.62 5.30 17.39
N TYR A 63 18.62 5.80 16.65
CA TYR A 63 18.75 6.19 15.24
C TYR A 63 19.15 7.66 15.02
N LEU A 64 19.29 8.48 16.07
CA LEU A 64 19.44 9.93 15.95
C LEU A 64 20.73 10.33 15.21
N GLY A 65 21.81 9.56 15.36
CA GLY A 65 23.04 9.77 14.61
C GLY A 65 22.84 9.60 13.10
N LEU A 66 22.07 8.58 12.71
CA LEU A 66 21.66 8.41 11.31
C LEU A 66 20.81 9.60 10.82
N GLU A 67 19.87 10.06 11.64
CA GLU A 67 19.00 11.20 11.27
C GLU A 67 19.80 12.48 11.08
N ASN A 68 20.78 12.73 11.96
CA ASN A 68 21.69 13.87 11.89
C ASN A 68 22.58 13.81 10.64
N PHE A 69 23.05 12.62 10.27
CA PHE A 69 23.76 12.42 9.01
C PHE A 69 22.86 12.77 7.81
N PHE A 70 21.59 12.37 7.78
CA PHE A 70 20.69 12.80 6.70
C PHE A 70 20.43 14.31 6.72
N LYS A 71 20.35 14.93 7.91
CA LYS A 71 20.19 16.39 8.06
C LYS A 71 21.37 17.18 7.52
N SER A 72 22.59 16.60 7.49
CA SER A 72 23.75 17.31 6.94
C SER A 72 23.66 17.54 5.42
N PHE A 73 22.81 16.79 4.71
CA PHE A 73 22.53 17.00 3.29
C PHE A 73 21.39 18.00 3.04
N GLY A 74 20.57 18.30 4.06
CA GLY A 74 19.39 19.18 3.95
C GLY A 74 18.20 18.71 4.79
N ASN A 75 17.08 19.44 4.74
CA ASN A 75 15.87 19.05 5.47
C ASN A 75 15.05 18.02 4.69
N PHE A 76 15.41 16.74 4.82
CA PHE A 76 14.71 15.62 4.20
C PHE A 76 13.80 14.85 5.15
N SER A 77 13.57 15.35 6.37
CA SER A 77 12.85 14.65 7.45
C SER A 77 11.50 14.06 7.03
N GLN A 78 10.76 14.75 6.16
CA GLN A 78 9.45 14.29 5.64
C GLN A 78 9.53 13.08 4.71
N TYR A 79 10.71 12.81 4.14
CA TYR A 79 10.95 11.73 3.19
C TYR A 79 11.70 10.55 3.82
N LEU A 80 12.15 10.66 5.08
CA LEU A 80 12.89 9.59 5.75
C LEU A 80 11.94 8.54 6.34
N SER A 81 12.21 7.28 6.06
CA SER A 81 11.65 6.15 6.78
C SER A 81 12.61 5.74 7.88
N VAL A 82 12.18 5.94 9.13
CA VAL A 82 12.97 5.63 10.31
C VAL A 82 12.59 4.26 10.84
N PHE A 83 13.59 3.43 11.11
CA PHE A 83 13.48 2.12 11.74
C PHE A 83 14.12 2.19 13.13
N PRO A 84 13.37 2.64 14.16
CA PRO A 84 13.90 2.92 15.49
C PRO A 84 14.18 1.65 16.31
N ASP A 85 13.84 0.46 15.80
CA ASP A 85 14.04 -0.81 16.46
C ASP A 85 14.45 -1.92 15.47
N SER A 86 14.99 -3.01 16.03
CA SER A 86 15.53 -4.12 15.26
C SER A 86 14.49 -4.76 14.35
N ARG A 87 13.24 -4.92 14.81
CA ARG A 87 12.21 -5.61 14.03
C ARG A 87 11.93 -4.86 12.73
N LEU A 88 11.74 -3.54 12.83
CA LEU A 88 11.49 -2.71 11.65
C LEU A 88 12.69 -2.66 10.69
N ALA A 89 13.92 -2.63 11.24
CA ALA A 89 15.13 -2.65 10.43
C ALA A 89 15.28 -3.99 9.69
N ILE A 90 15.03 -5.11 10.37
CA ILE A 90 15.08 -6.46 9.78
C ILE A 90 14.09 -6.59 8.65
N GLN A 91 12.83 -6.23 8.94
CA GLN A 91 11.74 -6.30 7.97
C GLN A 91 12.05 -5.47 6.71
N ASN A 92 12.56 -4.25 6.86
CA ASN A 92 12.88 -3.41 5.70
C ASN A 92 13.96 -4.05 4.83
N LEU A 93 15.07 -4.48 5.42
CA LEU A 93 16.17 -5.02 4.63
C LEU A 93 15.79 -6.34 3.94
N PHE A 94 15.08 -7.23 4.64
CA PHE A 94 14.65 -8.52 4.09
C PHE A 94 13.65 -8.31 2.93
N SER A 95 12.70 -7.40 3.11
CA SER A 95 11.74 -7.02 2.05
C SER A 95 12.43 -6.35 0.86
N THR A 96 13.47 -5.54 1.12
CA THR A 96 14.32 -4.94 0.09
C THR A 96 15.10 -5.99 -0.69
N ALA A 97 15.73 -6.94 0.00
CA ALA A 97 16.48 -8.02 -0.64
C ALA A 97 15.57 -8.96 -1.45
N ALA A 98 14.34 -9.22 -0.97
CA ALA A 98 13.33 -9.97 -1.69
C ALA A 98 12.76 -9.24 -2.92
N GLY A 99 13.05 -7.94 -3.07
CA GLY A 99 12.63 -7.13 -4.21
C GLY A 99 11.17 -6.67 -4.16
N ILE A 100 10.46 -6.88 -3.05
CA ILE A 100 9.08 -6.34 -2.86
C ILE A 100 9.13 -4.82 -2.75
N GLU A 101 10.21 -4.29 -2.16
CA GLU A 101 10.38 -2.85 -1.93
C GLU A 101 11.15 -2.14 -3.06
N SER A 102 11.24 -2.75 -4.25
CA SER A 102 11.87 -2.15 -5.45
C SER A 102 10.83 -1.47 -6.34
N GLN A 103 11.26 -0.43 -7.08
CA GLN A 103 10.40 0.34 -7.99
C GLN A 103 9.79 -0.56 -9.09
N ALA A 104 10.53 -1.57 -9.51
CA ALA A 104 10.00 -2.74 -10.18
C ALA A 104 10.05 -3.92 -9.20
N ILE A 105 8.88 -4.39 -8.73
CA ILE A 105 8.77 -5.54 -7.82
C ILE A 105 9.52 -6.74 -8.42
N GLY A 106 10.50 -7.32 -7.72
CA GLY A 106 11.31 -8.44 -8.22
C GLY A 106 12.56 -8.07 -9.03
N GLU A 107 13.01 -6.81 -8.98
CA GLU A 107 14.23 -6.35 -9.65
C GLU A 107 15.47 -7.21 -9.33
N HIS A 108 16.18 -7.67 -10.38
CA HIS A 108 17.27 -8.63 -10.25
C HIS A 108 18.52 -8.07 -9.54
N GLN A 109 18.75 -6.76 -9.61
CA GLN A 109 20.01 -6.12 -9.23
C GLN A 109 20.19 -5.87 -7.73
N ILE A 110 19.11 -5.78 -6.94
CA ILE A 110 19.19 -5.36 -5.53
C ILE A 110 20.00 -6.31 -4.63
N VAL A 111 19.85 -7.63 -4.80
CA VAL A 111 20.64 -8.63 -4.05
C VAL A 111 22.14 -8.52 -4.39
N GLY A 112 22.47 -8.17 -5.63
CA GLY A 112 23.85 -7.88 -6.03
C GLY A 112 24.39 -6.64 -5.33
N GLN A 113 23.61 -5.55 -5.37
CA GLN A 113 23.97 -4.28 -4.72
C GLN A 113 24.16 -4.42 -3.20
N ILE A 114 23.31 -5.21 -2.52
CA ILE A 114 23.46 -5.49 -1.08
C ILE A 114 24.76 -6.25 -0.80
N ARG A 115 25.15 -7.19 -1.68
CA ARG A 115 26.41 -7.93 -1.56
C ARG A 115 27.62 -7.02 -1.77
N ASP A 116 27.58 -6.18 -2.81
CA ASP A 116 28.67 -5.23 -3.09
C ASP A 116 28.85 -4.24 -1.94
N ALA A 117 27.74 -3.79 -1.34
CA ALA A 117 27.75 -2.96 -0.13
C ALA A 117 28.33 -3.71 1.09
N LEU A 118 28.04 -5.01 1.24
CA LEU A 118 28.58 -5.82 2.33
C LEU A 118 30.10 -5.96 2.22
N ASP A 119 30.60 -6.21 1.01
CA ASP A 119 32.03 -6.33 0.74
C ASP A 119 32.74 -5.00 0.97
N LEU A 120 32.11 -3.86 0.63
CA LEU A 120 32.62 -2.53 0.94
C LEU A 120 32.72 -2.31 2.47
N ALA A 121 31.67 -2.61 3.23
CA ALA A 121 31.64 -2.43 4.67
C ALA A 121 32.65 -3.34 5.41
N ARG A 122 32.88 -4.55 4.89
CA ARG A 122 33.95 -5.45 5.38
C ARG A 122 35.34 -4.89 5.09
N GLY A 123 35.58 -4.39 3.88
CA GLY A 123 36.85 -3.78 3.49
C GLY A 123 37.21 -2.57 4.38
N GLU A 124 36.22 -1.76 4.72
CA GLU A 124 36.36 -0.60 5.60
C GLU A 124 36.27 -0.93 7.10
N LYS A 125 36.11 -2.20 7.46
CA LYS A 125 35.96 -2.68 8.85
C LYS A 125 34.87 -1.96 9.64
N THR A 126 33.81 -1.51 8.97
CA THR A 126 32.68 -0.82 9.61
C THR A 126 31.60 -1.77 10.10
N ILE A 127 31.55 -2.98 9.56
CA ILE A 127 30.62 -4.05 9.97
C ILE A 127 31.25 -5.00 11.01
N GLY A 128 30.43 -5.63 11.85
CA GLY A 128 30.84 -6.64 12.82
C GLY A 128 29.92 -7.87 12.80
N PRO A 129 29.99 -8.77 13.80
CA PRO A 129 29.26 -10.04 13.77
C PRO A 129 27.74 -9.90 13.69
N VAL A 130 27.16 -8.81 14.19
CA VAL A 130 25.70 -8.62 14.24
C VAL A 130 25.17 -8.25 12.87
N LEU A 131 25.67 -7.16 12.29
CA LEU A 131 25.24 -6.70 10.97
C LEU A 131 25.75 -7.64 9.87
N ASP A 132 26.90 -8.30 10.03
CA ASP A 132 27.38 -9.27 9.04
C ASP A 132 26.39 -10.45 8.90
N GLU A 133 25.89 -10.99 10.00
CA GLU A 133 24.87 -12.04 9.97
C GLU A 133 23.53 -11.51 9.42
N PHE A 134 23.12 -10.33 9.87
CA PHE A 134 21.89 -9.68 9.40
C PHE A 134 21.86 -9.54 7.87
N ILE A 135 22.96 -9.07 7.28
CA ILE A 135 23.06 -8.83 5.84
C ILE A 135 23.15 -10.16 5.07
N ARG A 136 23.90 -11.14 5.59
CA ARG A 136 23.94 -12.48 4.99
C ARG A 136 22.55 -13.11 4.93
N GLN A 137 21.77 -12.98 6.00
CA GLN A 137 20.40 -13.48 6.04
C GLN A 137 19.50 -12.76 5.05
N ALA A 138 19.63 -11.44 4.90
CA ALA A 138 18.90 -10.69 3.88
C ALA A 138 19.23 -11.18 2.45
N ILE A 139 20.51 -11.43 2.14
CA ILE A 139 20.92 -11.99 0.85
C ILE A 139 20.32 -13.39 0.64
N HIS A 140 20.26 -14.21 1.69
CA HIS A 140 19.64 -15.53 1.65
C HIS A 140 18.14 -15.44 1.37
N VAL A 141 17.41 -14.58 2.07
CA VAL A 141 15.98 -14.28 1.84
C VAL A 141 15.74 -13.88 0.38
N GLY A 142 16.53 -12.95 -0.14
CA GLY A 142 16.41 -12.50 -1.53
C GLY A 142 16.63 -13.61 -2.56
N LYS A 143 17.52 -14.57 -2.27
CA LYS A 143 17.72 -15.76 -3.11
C LYS A 143 16.57 -16.75 -2.99
N ARG A 144 16.12 -17.07 -1.78
CA ARG A 144 14.98 -17.97 -1.52
C ARG A 144 13.72 -17.46 -2.21
N ALA A 145 13.37 -16.19 -2.01
CA ALA A 145 12.22 -15.55 -2.64
C ALA A 145 12.20 -15.73 -4.17
N ARG A 146 13.36 -15.65 -4.84
CA ARG A 146 13.44 -15.82 -6.30
C ARG A 146 13.42 -17.27 -6.77
N LEU A 147 13.96 -18.20 -5.98
CA LEU A 147 13.99 -19.62 -6.32
C LEU A 147 12.64 -20.29 -6.06
N GLU A 148 11.96 -19.88 -5.00
CA GLU A 148 10.75 -20.51 -4.49
C GLU A 148 9.46 -19.83 -5.01
N THR A 149 9.55 -18.63 -5.61
CA THR A 149 8.37 -17.89 -6.12
C THR A 149 8.57 -17.40 -7.55
N ASN A 150 7.48 -16.99 -8.21
CA ASN A 150 7.55 -16.42 -9.56
C ASN A 150 7.87 -14.91 -9.59
N ILE A 151 8.21 -14.29 -8.44
CA ILE A 151 8.45 -12.84 -8.35
C ILE A 151 9.57 -12.36 -9.29
N GLY A 152 10.55 -13.21 -9.60
CA GLY A 152 11.68 -12.90 -10.48
C GLY A 152 11.47 -13.22 -11.97
N LYS A 153 10.38 -13.90 -12.35
CA LYS A 153 10.20 -14.42 -13.73
C LYS A 153 9.66 -13.38 -14.72
N HIS A 154 8.98 -12.34 -14.26
CA HIS A 154 8.22 -11.42 -15.12
C HIS A 154 8.76 -9.99 -15.10
N SER A 155 10.06 -9.73 -15.33
CA SER A 155 10.66 -8.37 -15.19
C SER A 155 9.97 -7.28 -16.06
N ALA A 156 9.74 -6.07 -15.53
CA ALA A 156 8.79 -5.08 -16.09
C ALA A 156 9.59 -3.95 -16.74
N SER A 157 10.58 -4.34 -17.52
CA SER A 157 11.31 -3.39 -18.36
C SER A 157 10.66 -3.38 -19.74
N LEU A 158 10.68 -2.23 -20.43
CA LEU A 158 10.22 -2.15 -21.83
C LEU A 158 10.99 -3.13 -22.73
N ALA A 159 12.23 -3.47 -22.35
CA ALA A 159 13.03 -4.51 -23.00
C ALA A 159 12.38 -5.91 -22.89
N THR A 160 11.91 -6.27 -21.69
CA THR A 160 11.24 -7.55 -21.44
C THR A 160 9.94 -7.67 -22.24
N VAL A 161 9.14 -6.60 -22.28
CA VAL A 161 7.89 -6.58 -23.06
C VAL A 161 8.19 -6.79 -24.54
N GLY A 162 9.22 -6.11 -25.07
CA GLY A 162 9.65 -6.32 -26.46
C GLY A 162 9.98 -7.79 -26.75
N PHE A 163 10.71 -8.46 -25.85
CA PHE A 163 10.99 -9.90 -25.97
C PHE A 163 9.74 -10.78 -25.87
N GLU A 164 8.82 -10.48 -24.95
CA GLU A 164 7.55 -11.20 -24.84
C GLU A 164 6.72 -11.08 -26.12
N LEU A 165 6.71 -9.89 -26.74
CA LEU A 165 6.03 -9.65 -28.02
C LEU A 165 6.68 -10.41 -29.19
N ILE A 166 8.01 -10.43 -29.24
CA ILE A 166 8.76 -11.21 -30.25
C ILE A 166 8.47 -12.72 -30.09
N ASN A 167 8.51 -13.22 -28.85
CA ASN A 167 8.23 -14.63 -28.53
C ASN A 167 6.77 -15.01 -28.81
N LYS A 168 5.80 -14.15 -28.45
CA LYS A 168 4.36 -14.38 -28.68
C LYS A 168 4.05 -14.65 -30.15
N HIS A 169 4.80 -14.02 -31.05
CA HIS A 169 4.64 -14.15 -32.50
C HIS A 169 5.61 -15.16 -33.15
N ASN A 170 6.33 -15.95 -32.35
CA ASN A 170 7.29 -16.96 -32.80
C ASN A 170 8.34 -16.43 -33.80
N ILE A 171 8.75 -15.16 -33.66
CA ILE A 171 9.73 -14.54 -34.54
C ILE A 171 11.14 -14.95 -34.09
N LYS A 172 11.92 -15.58 -34.98
CA LYS A 172 13.33 -15.93 -34.72
C LYS A 172 14.23 -14.73 -34.98
N LEU A 173 14.88 -14.23 -33.94
CA LEU A 173 15.72 -13.02 -34.02
C LEU A 173 16.89 -13.15 -35.01
N GLU A 174 17.52 -14.33 -35.07
CA GLU A 174 18.69 -14.60 -35.92
C GLU A 174 18.41 -14.35 -37.42
N ASP A 175 17.18 -14.60 -37.86
CA ASP A 175 16.73 -14.44 -39.25
C ASP A 175 16.05 -13.09 -39.51
N SER A 176 15.83 -12.29 -38.47
CA SER A 176 15.00 -11.09 -38.51
C SER A 176 15.79 -9.82 -38.77
N SER A 177 15.21 -8.91 -39.55
CA SER A 177 15.70 -7.55 -39.73
C SER A 177 14.96 -6.58 -38.79
N ILE A 178 15.72 -5.79 -38.03
CA ILE A 178 15.18 -4.82 -37.07
C ILE A 178 15.37 -3.40 -37.57
N MET A 179 14.32 -2.58 -37.50
CA MET A 179 14.40 -1.14 -37.73
C MET A 179 13.99 -0.37 -36.48
N VAL A 180 14.80 0.62 -36.11
CA VAL A 180 14.55 1.53 -35.01
C VAL A 180 14.31 2.93 -35.58
N ILE A 181 13.18 3.54 -35.27
CA ILE A 181 12.79 4.87 -35.76
C ILE A 181 12.81 5.84 -34.58
N GLY A 182 13.77 6.78 -34.61
CA GLY A 182 14.03 7.70 -33.52
C GLY A 182 15.17 7.28 -32.61
N THR A 183 15.74 8.25 -31.90
CA THR A 183 16.97 8.09 -31.10
C THR A 183 16.70 8.27 -29.59
N GLY A 184 15.47 8.02 -29.15
CA GLY A 184 15.01 8.24 -27.76
C GLY A 184 15.26 7.05 -26.82
N ASN A 185 14.39 6.87 -25.82
CA ASN A 185 14.46 5.85 -24.74
C ASN A 185 14.48 4.37 -25.20
N MET A 186 14.57 4.10 -26.51
CA MET A 186 14.55 2.78 -27.15
C MET A 186 15.87 2.02 -27.09
N ALA A 187 16.96 2.70 -26.73
CA ALA A 187 18.29 2.11 -26.69
C ALA A 187 18.39 0.90 -25.76
N ASN A 188 17.67 0.91 -24.63
CA ASN A 188 17.70 -0.19 -23.67
C ASN A 188 17.04 -1.47 -24.20
N LEU A 189 15.95 -1.35 -24.96
CA LEU A 189 15.31 -2.51 -25.61
C LEU A 189 16.26 -3.13 -26.63
N VAL A 190 16.83 -2.31 -27.52
CA VAL A 190 17.70 -2.77 -28.61
C VAL A 190 18.99 -3.39 -28.07
N ASN A 191 19.65 -2.76 -27.10
CA ASN A 191 20.83 -3.32 -26.44
C ASN A 191 20.53 -4.68 -25.81
N THR A 192 19.39 -4.82 -25.11
CA THR A 192 19.03 -6.10 -24.48
C THR A 192 18.74 -7.18 -25.52
N VAL A 193 18.19 -6.82 -26.68
CA VAL A 193 17.98 -7.74 -27.81
C VAL A 193 19.31 -8.23 -28.36
N LEU A 194 20.24 -7.31 -28.63
CA LEU A 194 21.55 -7.61 -29.20
C LEU A 194 22.48 -8.36 -28.22
N ASP A 195 22.37 -8.12 -26.91
CA ASP A 195 23.15 -8.82 -25.87
C ASP A 195 22.79 -10.32 -25.79
N ARG A 196 21.55 -10.68 -26.14
CA ARG A 196 21.03 -12.04 -25.98
C ARG A 196 20.95 -12.83 -27.28
N SER A 197 20.92 -12.15 -28.43
CA SER A 197 20.72 -12.80 -29.72
C SER A 197 21.30 -11.95 -30.86
N SER A 198 21.82 -12.60 -31.89
CA SER A 198 22.19 -11.93 -33.15
C SER A 198 20.94 -11.65 -33.99
N VAL A 199 21.05 -10.67 -34.89
CA VAL A 199 20.01 -10.30 -35.86
C VAL A 199 20.59 -10.24 -37.26
N ARG A 200 19.76 -10.49 -38.29
CA ARG A 200 20.21 -10.49 -39.70
C ARG A 200 20.67 -9.10 -40.16
N SER A 201 19.94 -8.06 -39.76
CA SER A 201 20.30 -6.67 -40.04
C SER A 201 19.61 -5.73 -39.04
N LEU A 202 20.28 -4.62 -38.74
CA LEU A 202 19.77 -3.56 -37.87
C LEU A 202 19.89 -2.21 -38.57
N LYS A 203 18.79 -1.45 -38.61
CA LYS A 203 18.77 -0.10 -39.20
C LYS A 203 18.26 0.92 -38.19
N VAL A 204 18.92 2.08 -38.11
CA VAL A 204 18.52 3.20 -37.24
C VAL A 204 18.12 4.39 -38.10
N ALA A 205 16.84 4.72 -38.11
CA ALA A 205 16.27 5.82 -38.87
C ALA A 205 16.06 7.07 -38.00
N SER A 206 16.56 8.22 -38.45
CA SER A 206 16.35 9.50 -37.75
C SER A 206 16.35 10.69 -38.72
N HIS A 207 15.70 11.79 -38.32
CA HIS A 207 15.89 13.10 -38.96
C HIS A 207 17.30 13.66 -38.72
N ASN A 208 17.97 13.22 -37.64
CA ASN A 208 19.35 13.59 -37.34
C ASN A 208 20.29 12.43 -37.69
N LEU A 209 20.82 12.46 -38.92
CA LEU A 209 21.72 11.42 -39.44
C LEU A 209 22.98 11.23 -38.58
N LYS A 210 23.47 12.30 -37.93
CA LYS A 210 24.66 12.23 -37.06
C LYS A 210 24.38 11.39 -35.80
N ARG A 211 23.19 11.56 -35.19
CA ARG A 211 22.76 10.74 -34.04
C ARG A 211 22.47 9.30 -34.45
N ALA A 212 21.82 9.09 -35.59
CA ALA A 212 21.58 7.75 -36.11
C ALA A 212 22.89 6.98 -36.38
N LYS A 213 23.90 7.64 -36.98
CA LYS A 213 25.23 7.05 -37.21
C LYS A 213 25.91 6.60 -35.92
N ALA A 214 25.93 7.46 -34.89
CA ALA A 214 26.52 7.10 -33.61
C ALA A 214 25.86 5.86 -32.99
N MET A 215 24.52 5.79 -32.99
CA MET A 215 23.80 4.64 -32.44
C MET A 215 23.94 3.38 -33.30
N ALA A 216 23.96 3.53 -34.62
CA ALA A 216 24.17 2.41 -35.54
C ALA A 216 25.58 1.83 -35.39
N GLU A 217 26.61 2.66 -35.20
CA GLU A 217 27.98 2.22 -34.88
C GLU A 217 28.03 1.41 -33.59
N ASP A 218 27.39 1.91 -32.51
CA ASP A 218 27.33 1.22 -31.22
C ASP A 218 26.62 -0.15 -31.29
N TRP A 219 25.68 -0.30 -32.23
CA TRP A 219 24.84 -1.50 -32.36
C TRP A 219 25.22 -2.43 -33.51
N GLY A 220 26.27 -2.11 -34.27
CA GLY A 220 26.66 -2.87 -35.46
C GLY A 220 25.61 -2.83 -36.59
N GLY A 221 24.85 -1.74 -36.70
CA GLY A 221 23.80 -1.52 -37.70
C GLY A 221 24.13 -0.45 -38.74
N GLU A 222 23.13 -0.10 -39.55
CA GLU A 222 23.21 0.91 -40.59
C GLU A 222 22.33 2.13 -40.26
N ALA A 223 22.86 3.34 -40.42
CA ALA A 223 22.10 4.57 -40.21
C ALA A 223 21.41 5.03 -41.49
N VAL A 224 20.11 5.30 -41.40
CA VAL A 224 19.26 5.70 -42.52
C VAL A 224 18.53 7.02 -42.23
N HIS A 225 18.30 7.81 -43.27
CA HIS A 225 17.55 9.05 -43.14
C HIS A 225 16.04 8.77 -43.14
N VAL A 226 15.25 9.51 -42.37
CA VAL A 226 13.78 9.31 -42.28
C VAL A 226 13.07 9.38 -43.63
N SER A 227 13.60 10.14 -44.60
CA SER A 227 13.02 10.20 -45.95
C SER A 227 13.08 8.87 -46.71
N GLU A 228 13.97 7.97 -46.33
CA GLU A 228 14.19 6.67 -46.98
C GLU A 228 13.42 5.53 -46.28
N LEU A 229 12.69 5.83 -45.21
CA LEU A 229 11.87 4.87 -44.45
C LEU A 229 11.01 3.93 -45.33
N PRO A 230 10.30 4.40 -46.38
CA PRO A 230 9.43 3.53 -47.17
C PRO A 230 10.14 2.32 -47.78
N HIS A 231 11.37 2.50 -48.26
CA HIS A 231 12.15 1.43 -48.89
C HIS A 231 12.62 0.40 -47.86
N HIS A 232 12.95 0.85 -46.66
CA HIS A 232 13.51 -0.02 -45.63
C HIS A 232 12.45 -0.68 -44.75
N LEU A 233 11.26 -0.08 -44.60
CA LEU A 233 10.16 -0.67 -43.84
C LEU A 233 9.75 -2.01 -44.45
N ALA A 234 9.64 -2.09 -45.78
CA ALA A 234 9.35 -3.32 -46.53
C ALA A 234 10.28 -4.48 -46.19
N ASP A 235 11.56 -4.20 -45.97
CA ASP A 235 12.58 -5.20 -45.67
C ASP A 235 12.72 -5.51 -44.17
N SER A 236 11.98 -4.83 -43.29
CA SER A 236 12.07 -4.98 -41.83
C SER A 236 10.98 -5.89 -41.25
N ASP A 237 11.39 -6.85 -40.44
CA ASP A 237 10.51 -7.82 -39.77
C ASP A 237 10.01 -7.28 -38.42
N ILE A 238 10.87 -6.57 -37.69
CA ILE A 238 10.55 -5.91 -36.41
C ILE A 238 10.83 -4.41 -36.54
N ILE A 239 9.85 -3.58 -36.24
CA ILE A 239 9.93 -2.13 -36.36
C ILE A 239 9.61 -1.50 -35.01
N VAL A 240 10.49 -0.64 -34.53
CA VAL A 240 10.44 -0.06 -33.19
C VAL A 240 10.40 1.47 -33.31
N GLY A 241 9.27 2.08 -32.97
CA GLY A 241 9.07 3.54 -33.01
C GLY A 241 9.30 4.19 -31.64
N GLY A 242 10.04 5.30 -31.61
CA GLY A 242 10.28 6.07 -30.38
C GLY A 242 10.66 7.53 -30.64
N THR A 243 9.91 8.24 -31.48
CA THR A 243 10.14 9.67 -31.76
C THR A 243 9.30 10.58 -30.85
N GLN A 244 9.79 11.80 -30.59
CA GLN A 244 9.02 12.88 -29.96
C GLN A 244 8.60 13.89 -31.03
N GLY A 245 7.29 14.10 -31.22
CA GLY A 245 6.72 15.04 -32.20
C GLY A 245 5.66 14.43 -33.13
N GLU A 246 4.94 15.27 -33.88
CA GLU A 246 3.95 14.87 -34.89
C GLU A 246 4.64 14.21 -36.10
N VAL A 247 4.98 12.94 -35.97
CA VAL A 247 5.29 12.10 -37.13
C VAL A 247 4.27 10.99 -37.16
N ASN A 248 3.11 11.30 -37.73
CA ASN A 248 2.14 10.29 -38.14
C ASN A 248 2.75 9.61 -39.38
N LEU A 249 3.56 8.57 -39.19
CA LEU A 249 4.27 7.92 -40.31
C LEU A 249 3.29 7.37 -41.37
N LEU A 250 2.00 7.28 -41.05
CA LEU A 250 0.89 6.81 -41.88
C LEU A 250 -0.43 7.56 -41.60
N SER A 251 -0.56 8.85 -41.94
CA SER A 251 -1.80 9.61 -41.68
C SER A 251 -3.02 9.13 -42.52
N GLU A 252 -4.24 9.23 -41.98
CA GLU A 252 -5.51 8.79 -42.61
C GLU A 252 -5.77 9.36 -44.02
N LYS A 253 -5.24 10.54 -44.35
CA LYS A 253 -5.42 11.16 -45.68
C LYS A 253 -4.68 10.43 -46.81
N GLU A 254 -3.88 9.41 -46.49
CA GLU A 254 -3.03 8.70 -47.46
C GLU A 254 -3.37 7.20 -47.60
N ILE A 255 -4.48 6.70 -47.06
CA ILE A 255 -4.79 5.25 -47.13
C ILE A 255 -5.79 4.91 -48.24
N GLU A 256 -6.86 5.70 -48.44
CA GLU A 256 -7.92 5.34 -49.41
C GLU A 256 -7.69 5.83 -50.85
N ASN A 257 -6.78 6.77 -51.11
CA ASN A 257 -6.56 7.36 -52.45
C ASN A 257 -5.09 7.57 -52.84
N SER A 258 -4.15 6.95 -52.13
CA SER A 258 -2.73 7.29 -52.28
C SER A 258 -2.00 6.36 -53.25
N LYS A 259 -1.36 6.95 -54.27
CA LYS A 259 -0.28 6.31 -55.05
C LYS A 259 1.05 6.25 -54.27
N CYS A 260 1.04 6.58 -52.97
CA CYS A 260 2.22 6.55 -52.12
C CYS A 260 2.53 5.10 -51.73
N THR A 261 3.79 4.70 -51.92
CA THR A 261 4.39 3.41 -51.58
C THR A 261 4.22 2.99 -50.10
N ARG A 262 3.71 3.87 -49.24
CA ARG A 262 3.51 3.65 -47.80
C ARG A 262 2.35 2.72 -47.44
N ALA A 263 1.24 2.73 -48.19
CA ALA A 263 0.13 1.79 -47.97
C ALA A 263 0.42 0.40 -48.57
N GLN A 264 1.22 0.36 -49.64
CA GLN A 264 1.68 -0.88 -50.28
C GLN A 264 2.51 -1.75 -49.34
N PHE A 265 3.30 -1.15 -48.44
CA PHE A 265 4.09 -1.89 -47.44
C PHE A 265 3.26 -2.88 -46.59
N ALA A 266 2.07 -2.48 -46.13
CA ALA A 266 1.21 -3.33 -45.32
C ALA A 266 0.50 -4.40 -46.16
N MET A 267 0.26 -4.14 -47.45
CA MET A 267 -0.40 -5.05 -48.40
C MET A 267 0.57 -6.05 -49.05
N ASP A 268 1.83 -5.66 -49.28
CA ASP A 268 2.88 -6.47 -49.93
C ASP A 268 3.73 -7.26 -48.91
N ALA A 269 3.40 -7.18 -47.61
CA ALA A 269 4.09 -7.92 -46.56
C ALA A 269 3.86 -9.43 -46.70
N SER A 270 4.77 -10.10 -47.42
CA SER A 270 4.80 -11.57 -47.58
C SER A 270 5.14 -12.34 -46.29
N ARG A 271 5.57 -11.63 -45.23
CA ARG A 271 5.92 -12.16 -43.91
C ARG A 271 5.27 -11.32 -42.81
N PRO A 272 4.93 -11.90 -41.63
CA PRO A 272 4.35 -11.16 -40.53
C PRO A 272 5.31 -10.10 -39.99
N LYS A 273 4.80 -8.90 -39.73
CA LYS A 273 5.61 -7.76 -39.25
C LYS A 273 5.17 -7.33 -37.86
N LEU A 274 6.14 -7.17 -36.95
CA LEU A 274 5.91 -6.72 -35.58
C LEU A 274 6.27 -5.24 -35.45
N LEU A 275 5.28 -4.40 -35.15
CA LEU A 275 5.46 -2.98 -34.89
C LEU A 275 5.26 -2.71 -33.40
N ILE A 276 6.24 -2.06 -32.78
CA ILE A 276 6.20 -1.68 -31.37
C ILE A 276 6.33 -0.15 -31.27
N ASP A 277 5.26 0.52 -30.85
CA ASP A 277 5.14 1.97 -30.78
C ASP A 277 5.33 2.48 -29.35
N PHE A 278 6.43 3.20 -29.13
CA PHE A 278 6.69 3.91 -27.87
C PHE A 278 6.56 5.43 -28.02
N GLY A 279 6.05 5.92 -29.16
CA GLY A 279 5.89 7.33 -29.46
C GLY A 279 4.74 8.00 -28.70
N LEU A 280 4.96 9.25 -28.30
CA LEU A 280 3.91 10.15 -27.80
C LEU A 280 4.11 11.55 -28.43
N PRO A 281 3.28 11.98 -29.41
CA PRO A 281 2.14 11.27 -30.03
C PRO A 281 2.53 9.96 -30.76
N ARG A 282 1.54 9.08 -31.01
CA ARG A 282 1.75 7.75 -31.65
C ARG A 282 2.53 7.88 -32.97
N ASN A 283 3.48 6.98 -33.20
CA ASN A 283 4.28 6.95 -34.43
C ASN A 283 3.56 6.21 -35.56
N PHE A 284 2.72 5.23 -35.23
CA PHE A 284 1.97 4.44 -36.19
C PHE A 284 0.46 4.69 -36.07
N ASN A 285 -0.23 4.57 -37.21
CA ASN A 285 -1.67 4.72 -37.26
C ASN A 285 -2.37 3.46 -36.71
N PRO A 286 -3.32 3.59 -35.75
CA PRO A 286 -4.06 2.45 -35.21
C PRO A 286 -4.81 1.61 -36.26
N ALA A 287 -5.17 2.19 -37.41
CA ALA A 287 -5.80 1.45 -38.51
C ALA A 287 -4.93 0.28 -39.01
N LEU A 288 -3.62 0.31 -38.79
CA LEU A 288 -2.72 -0.81 -39.10
C LEU A 288 -3.06 -2.10 -38.35
N LYS A 289 -3.74 -2.02 -37.19
CA LYS A 289 -4.20 -3.21 -36.44
C LYS A 289 -5.22 -4.06 -37.23
N SER A 290 -5.81 -3.53 -38.30
CA SER A 290 -6.81 -4.23 -39.12
C SER A 290 -6.21 -5.13 -40.23
N PHE A 291 -4.89 -5.05 -40.48
CA PHE A 291 -4.23 -5.85 -41.52
C PHE A 291 -3.75 -7.20 -40.96
N GLU A 292 -4.04 -8.29 -41.67
CA GLU A 292 -3.80 -9.67 -41.22
C GLU A 292 -2.32 -9.99 -40.91
N ASN A 293 -1.38 -9.38 -41.63
CA ASN A 293 0.07 -9.61 -41.50
C ASN A 293 0.81 -8.54 -40.69
N VAL A 294 0.11 -7.66 -39.97
CA VAL A 294 0.69 -6.56 -39.20
C VAL A 294 0.27 -6.65 -37.74
N PHE A 295 1.26 -6.78 -36.84
CA PHE A 295 1.04 -6.78 -35.41
C PHE A 295 1.54 -5.48 -34.80
N LEU A 296 0.64 -4.52 -34.58
CA LEU A 296 0.95 -3.24 -33.95
C LEU A 296 0.61 -3.27 -32.46
N TYR A 297 1.60 -3.01 -31.61
CA TYR A 297 1.45 -2.78 -30.18
C TYR A 297 1.82 -1.35 -29.84
N ASP A 298 0.88 -0.61 -29.28
CA ASP A 298 1.08 0.76 -28.83
C ASP A 298 1.38 0.85 -27.32
N LEU A 299 1.66 2.06 -26.83
CA LEU A 299 1.92 2.31 -25.41
C LEU A 299 0.79 1.84 -24.49
N ASP A 300 -0.46 1.83 -24.93
CA ASP A 300 -1.59 1.40 -24.12
C ASP A 300 -1.65 -0.14 -24.06
N ASP A 301 -1.38 -0.83 -25.18
CA ASP A 301 -1.22 -2.29 -25.20
C ASP A 301 -0.03 -2.75 -24.33
N ILE A 302 1.09 -2.04 -24.41
CA ILE A 302 2.31 -2.28 -23.61
C ILE A 302 2.02 -2.04 -22.12
N LYS A 303 1.26 -0.99 -21.79
CA LYS A 303 0.79 -0.74 -20.41
C LYS A 303 -0.10 -1.88 -19.92
N GLN A 304 -1.02 -2.39 -20.74
CA GLN A 304 -1.86 -3.52 -20.37
C GLN A 304 -1.05 -4.79 -20.10
N MET A 305 -0.06 -5.10 -20.95
CA MET A 305 0.81 -6.27 -20.75
C MET A 305 1.73 -6.13 -19.53
N THR A 306 2.31 -4.95 -19.33
CA THR A 306 3.10 -4.67 -18.10
C THR A 306 2.22 -4.72 -16.85
N TYR A 307 0.97 -4.29 -16.95
CA TYR A 307 0.00 -4.38 -15.87
C TYR A 307 -0.36 -5.84 -15.54
N GLU A 308 -0.59 -6.70 -16.54
CA GLU A 308 -0.80 -8.14 -16.33
C GLU A 308 0.44 -8.84 -15.73
N GLY A 309 1.65 -8.48 -16.18
CA GLY A 309 2.90 -8.96 -15.61
C GLY A 309 3.12 -8.48 -14.17
N LEU A 310 2.71 -7.24 -13.85
CA LEU A 310 2.70 -6.72 -12.48
C LEU A 310 1.67 -7.46 -11.62
N LEU A 311 0.45 -7.68 -12.10
CA LEU A 311 -0.60 -8.43 -11.39
C LEU A 311 -0.15 -9.85 -11.02
N LYS A 312 0.45 -10.58 -11.96
CA LYS A 312 1.02 -11.92 -11.68
C LYS A 312 2.13 -11.92 -10.63
N ARG A 313 2.83 -10.80 -10.42
CA ARG A 313 3.78 -10.66 -9.31
C ARG A 313 3.10 -10.31 -8.00
N TYR A 314 2.04 -9.49 -8.04
CA TYR A 314 1.23 -9.20 -6.86
C TYR A 314 0.68 -10.50 -6.25
N ASP A 315 0.29 -11.47 -7.08
CA ASP A 315 -0.16 -12.81 -6.65
C ASP A 315 0.92 -13.61 -5.90
N GLU A 316 2.21 -13.31 -6.13
CA GLU A 316 3.34 -14.00 -5.48
C GLU A 316 3.83 -13.27 -4.23
N ILE A 317 3.42 -12.01 -3.99
CA ILE A 317 3.77 -11.25 -2.78
C ILE A 317 3.41 -11.99 -1.49
N PRO A 318 2.23 -12.65 -1.35
CA PRO A 318 1.92 -13.41 -0.14
C PRO A 318 2.96 -14.50 0.18
N LYS A 319 3.40 -15.27 -0.83
CA LYS A 319 4.41 -16.33 -0.66
C LYS A 319 5.77 -15.75 -0.30
N VAL A 320 6.17 -14.65 -0.92
CA VAL A 320 7.44 -13.98 -0.58
C VAL A 320 7.40 -13.39 0.83
N LYS A 321 6.26 -12.86 1.27
CA LYS A 321 6.07 -12.39 2.65
C LYS A 321 6.15 -13.52 3.67
N GLU A 322 5.68 -14.72 3.33
CA GLU A 322 5.83 -15.91 4.16
C GLU A 322 7.31 -16.27 4.36
N ILE A 323 8.09 -16.32 3.27
CA ILE A 323 9.56 -16.53 3.32
C ILE A 323 10.24 -15.45 4.19
N ILE A 324 9.85 -14.18 4.03
CA ILE A 324 10.41 -13.09 4.84
C ILE A 324 10.09 -13.30 6.32
N ARG A 325 8.83 -13.62 6.67
CA ARG A 325 8.41 -13.84 8.06
C ARG A 325 9.16 -15.00 8.71
N GLU A 326 9.29 -16.13 8.02
CA GLU A 326 10.05 -17.28 8.53
C GLU A 326 11.49 -16.91 8.89
N GLU A 327 12.13 -16.10 8.04
CA GLU A 327 13.52 -15.68 8.25
C GLU A 327 13.65 -14.55 9.27
N GLU A 328 12.66 -13.65 9.36
CA GLU A 328 12.56 -12.64 10.42
C GLU A 328 12.52 -13.30 11.80
N ASP A 329 11.70 -14.33 11.97
CA ASP A 329 11.55 -15.06 13.23
C ASP A 329 12.88 -15.74 13.60
N LYS A 330 13.48 -16.50 12.67
CA LYS A 330 14.80 -17.15 12.90
C LYS A 330 15.91 -16.17 13.27
N PHE A 331 16.01 -15.04 12.56
CA PHE A 331 17.04 -14.05 12.85
C PHE A 331 16.78 -13.34 14.19
N SER A 332 15.51 -13.05 14.50
CA SER A 332 15.15 -12.42 15.76
C SER A 332 15.49 -13.32 16.94
N ASP A 333 15.17 -14.62 16.86
CA ASP A 333 15.52 -15.61 17.87
C ASP A 333 17.03 -15.63 18.14
N TRP A 334 17.83 -15.69 17.06
CA TRP A 334 19.28 -15.64 17.16
C TRP A 334 19.79 -14.34 17.80
N PHE A 335 19.23 -13.20 17.40
CA PHE A 335 19.65 -11.87 17.85
C PHE A 335 19.31 -11.63 19.33
N TYR A 336 18.14 -12.06 19.79
CA TYR A 336 17.72 -11.90 21.19
C TYR A 336 18.43 -12.89 22.13
N GLN A 337 18.67 -14.13 21.72
CA GLN A 337 19.51 -15.09 22.48
C GLN A 337 20.90 -14.51 22.77
N ARG A 338 21.50 -13.85 21.77
CA ARG A 338 22.80 -13.19 21.93
C ARG A 338 22.79 -12.05 22.97
N LYS A 339 21.67 -11.34 23.14
CA LYS A 339 21.52 -10.24 24.12
C LYS A 339 21.23 -10.71 25.53
N ALA A 340 20.57 -11.86 25.70
CA ALA A 340 20.24 -12.40 27.02
C ALA A 340 21.45 -13.04 27.72
N SER A 341 22.40 -13.57 26.95
CA SER A 341 23.58 -14.27 27.47
C SER A 341 24.40 -13.47 28.51
N PRO A 342 24.73 -12.18 28.30
CA PRO A 342 25.48 -11.40 29.29
C PRO A 342 24.70 -11.13 30.59
N VAL A 343 23.37 -11.00 30.51
CA VAL A 343 22.52 -10.78 31.69
C VAL A 343 22.44 -12.06 32.52
N ILE A 344 22.29 -13.21 31.86
CA ILE A 344 22.33 -14.54 32.48
C ILE A 344 23.69 -14.77 33.16
N GLU A 345 24.78 -14.43 32.48
CA GLU A 345 26.14 -14.57 33.01
C GLU A 345 26.38 -13.66 34.22
N ALA A 346 25.94 -12.40 34.16
CA ALA A 346 26.06 -11.44 35.27
C ALA A 346 25.22 -11.86 36.48
N TYR A 347 23.98 -12.34 36.27
CA TYR A 347 23.13 -12.85 37.33
C TYR A 347 23.74 -14.09 38.01
N TRP A 348 24.25 -15.03 37.22
CA TRP A 348 24.92 -16.23 37.73
C TRP A 348 26.20 -15.89 38.53
N LYS A 349 26.99 -14.94 38.04
CA LYS A 349 28.19 -14.46 38.74
C LYS A 349 27.85 -13.85 40.11
N ASN A 350 26.83 -13.00 40.18
CA ASN A 350 26.39 -12.37 41.43
C ASN A 350 25.90 -13.40 42.46
N LEU A 351 25.16 -14.43 42.02
CA LEU A 351 24.75 -15.54 42.89
C LEU A 351 25.93 -16.32 43.45
N LEU A 352 26.99 -16.53 42.65
CA LEU A 352 28.21 -17.20 43.11
C LEU A 352 29.01 -16.34 44.09
N GLU A 353 29.09 -15.03 43.87
CA GLU A 353 29.72 -14.08 44.79
C GLU A 353 28.99 -14.05 46.14
N THR A 354 27.65 -13.92 46.12
CA THR A 354 26.81 -13.97 47.33
C THR A 354 27.03 -15.27 48.11
N LYS A 355 27.08 -16.41 47.40
CA LYS A 355 27.38 -17.72 48.01
C LYS A 355 28.74 -17.73 48.70
N GLU A 356 29.78 -17.12 48.11
CA GLU A 356 31.09 -17.05 48.74
C GLU A 356 31.12 -16.15 49.97
N ASP A 357 30.44 -15.01 49.93
CA ASP A 357 30.37 -14.08 51.05
C ASP A 357 29.64 -14.68 52.25
N GLU A 358 28.53 -15.38 52.02
CA GLU A 358 27.80 -16.11 53.07
C GLU A 358 28.64 -17.25 53.67
N LEU A 359 29.37 -18.00 52.84
CA LEU A 359 30.27 -19.04 53.33
C LEU A 359 31.43 -18.45 54.15
N LYS A 360 32.02 -17.34 53.72
CA LYS A 360 33.07 -16.63 54.48
C LYS A 360 32.55 -16.11 55.83
N TRP A 361 31.30 -15.65 55.89
CA TRP A 361 30.67 -15.20 57.12
C TRP A 361 30.36 -16.38 58.07
N LEU A 362 29.90 -17.51 57.54
CA LEU A 362 29.47 -18.66 58.33
C LEU A 362 30.64 -19.47 58.89
N LYS A 363 31.69 -19.72 58.08
CA LYS A 363 32.83 -20.59 58.46
C LYS A 363 33.44 -20.25 59.83
N PRO A 364 33.76 -18.98 60.17
CA PRO A 364 34.33 -18.63 61.49
C PRO A 364 33.41 -18.91 62.68
N LYS A 365 32.09 -18.97 62.46
CA LYS A 365 31.08 -19.19 63.51
C LYS A 365 30.83 -20.67 63.81
N MET A 366 31.34 -21.57 62.98
CA MET A 366 31.13 -23.01 63.10
C MET A 366 32.21 -23.73 63.93
N GLY A 367 33.25 -23.02 64.37
CA GLY A 367 34.38 -23.61 65.10
C GLY A 367 35.35 -24.38 64.19
N ASP A 368 36.04 -25.38 64.73
CA ASP A 368 36.96 -26.23 63.96
C ASP A 368 36.19 -27.23 63.08
N LEU A 369 36.10 -26.92 61.79
CA LEU A 369 35.56 -27.82 60.77
C LEU A 369 36.66 -28.72 60.21
N SER A 370 36.37 -30.00 60.04
CA SER A 370 37.21 -30.89 59.23
C SER A 370 37.12 -30.52 57.73
N GLU A 371 38.15 -30.83 56.94
CA GLU A 371 38.15 -30.60 55.48
C GLU A 371 36.93 -31.24 54.78
N GLU A 372 36.46 -32.38 55.30
CA GLU A 372 35.32 -33.10 54.75
C GLU A 372 34.00 -32.36 55.01
N GLN A 373 33.86 -31.73 56.18
CA GLN A 373 32.71 -30.90 56.52
C GLN A 373 32.68 -29.58 55.74
N GLU A 374 33.82 -28.92 55.54
CA GLU A 374 33.90 -27.74 54.67
C GLU A 374 33.47 -28.05 53.24
N ARG A 375 33.96 -29.14 52.66
CA ARG A 375 33.56 -29.59 51.31
C ARG A 375 32.07 -29.95 51.23
N LEU A 376 31.48 -30.45 52.31
CA LEU A 376 30.06 -30.76 52.36
C LEU A 376 29.23 -29.46 52.38
N LEU A 377 29.66 -28.46 53.15
CA LEU A 377 29.03 -27.15 53.25
C LEU A 377 29.07 -26.39 51.91
N GLU A 378 30.23 -26.38 51.24
CA GLU A 378 30.38 -25.77 49.92
C GLU A 378 29.52 -26.45 48.86
N ARG A 379 29.46 -27.79 48.88
CA ARG A 379 28.56 -28.55 47.99
C ARG A 379 27.09 -28.27 48.28
N PHE A 380 26.70 -28.12 49.54
CA PHE A 380 25.34 -27.76 49.93
C PHE A 380 24.97 -26.37 49.41
N ALA A 381 25.80 -25.36 49.66
CA ALA A 381 25.56 -24.00 49.19
C ALA A 381 25.50 -23.92 47.66
N HIS A 382 26.39 -24.62 46.95
CA HIS A 382 26.37 -24.68 45.50
C HIS A 382 25.11 -25.38 44.95
N ARG A 383 24.68 -26.49 45.58
CA ARG A 383 23.41 -27.16 45.21
C ARG A 383 22.20 -26.28 45.46
N LEU A 384 22.20 -25.50 46.55
CA LEU A 384 21.11 -24.59 46.90
C LEU A 384 20.97 -23.48 45.86
N ILE A 385 22.07 -22.76 45.55
CA ILE A 385 22.09 -21.70 44.53
C ILE A 385 21.62 -22.23 43.18
N ARG A 386 22.15 -23.38 42.75
CA ARG A 386 21.76 -23.99 41.48
C ARG A 386 20.27 -24.38 41.45
N LYS A 387 19.70 -24.82 42.58
CA LYS A 387 18.28 -25.20 42.65
C LYS A 387 17.36 -23.98 42.60
N VAL A 388 17.73 -22.89 43.29
CA VAL A 388 16.94 -21.64 43.35
C VAL A 388 16.97 -20.88 42.02
N SER A 389 18.10 -20.86 41.34
CA SER A 389 18.31 -20.10 40.10
C SER A 389 17.82 -20.78 38.81
N LYS A 390 17.62 -22.10 38.83
CA LYS A 390 17.29 -22.87 37.62
C LYS A 390 16.05 -22.33 36.90
N LYS A 391 14.93 -22.19 37.60
CA LYS A 391 13.65 -21.74 37.02
C LYS A 391 13.70 -20.27 36.55
N PRO A 392 14.22 -19.30 37.33
CA PRO A 392 14.43 -17.93 36.85
C PRO A 392 15.31 -17.85 35.60
N LEU A 393 16.41 -18.63 35.54
CA LEU A 393 17.30 -18.65 34.38
C LEU A 393 16.63 -19.25 33.14
N GLU A 394 15.87 -20.34 33.30
CA GLU A 394 15.07 -20.96 32.24
C GLU A 394 14.00 -19.97 31.72
N GLU A 395 13.30 -19.27 32.61
CA GLU A 395 12.26 -18.30 32.24
C GLU A 395 12.82 -17.03 31.59
N VAL A 396 13.97 -16.52 32.03
CA VAL A 396 14.67 -15.40 31.36
C VAL A 396 15.10 -15.81 29.94
N ASN A 397 15.55 -17.05 29.76
CA ASN A 397 15.91 -17.59 28.45
C ASN A 397 14.67 -17.81 27.56
N ASN A 398 13.58 -18.36 28.11
CA ASN A 398 12.31 -18.52 27.40
C ASN A 398 11.67 -17.17 27.05
N PHE A 399 11.76 -16.18 27.93
CA PHE A 399 11.32 -14.82 27.65
C PHE A 399 12.15 -14.17 26.55
N ALA A 400 13.47 -14.39 26.57
CA ALA A 400 14.37 -13.94 25.50
C ALA A 400 13.99 -14.53 24.13
N GLN A 401 13.41 -15.74 24.10
CA GLN A 401 12.93 -16.42 22.89
C GLN A 401 11.52 -15.99 22.47
N ASN A 402 10.70 -15.42 23.37
CA ASN A 402 9.28 -15.12 23.11
C ASN A 402 8.92 -13.62 23.13
N LEU A 403 9.91 -12.73 23.03
CA LEU A 403 9.73 -11.26 23.06
C LEU A 403 8.80 -10.69 21.97
N HIS A 404 8.47 -11.48 20.95
CA HIS A 404 7.50 -11.10 19.91
C HIS A 404 6.05 -11.12 20.40
N HIS A 405 5.77 -11.87 21.47
CA HIS A 405 4.50 -11.83 22.17
C HIS A 405 4.48 -10.60 23.09
N ARG A 406 3.48 -9.73 22.93
CA ARG A 406 3.23 -8.59 23.83
C ARG A 406 2.73 -9.09 25.19
N ASP A 407 3.58 -9.80 25.92
CA ASP A 407 3.25 -10.22 27.27
C ASP A 407 3.37 -9.01 28.21
N ASN A 408 2.47 -8.92 29.18
CA ASN A 408 2.46 -7.81 30.12
C ASN A 408 3.75 -7.85 30.97
N PRO A 409 4.47 -6.74 31.17
CA PRO A 409 5.67 -6.69 32.02
C PRO A 409 5.47 -7.31 33.41
N ILE A 410 4.26 -7.22 33.97
CA ILE A 410 3.91 -7.82 35.26
C ILE A 410 3.78 -9.36 35.15
N ASN A 411 3.25 -9.89 34.04
CA ASN A 411 3.22 -11.34 33.78
C ASN A 411 4.63 -11.91 33.62
N THR A 412 5.51 -11.18 32.96
CA THR A 412 6.93 -11.53 32.84
C THR A 412 7.58 -11.64 34.22
N VAL A 413 7.33 -10.68 35.11
CA VAL A 413 7.85 -10.71 36.49
C VAL A 413 7.27 -11.89 37.27
N LYS A 414 5.96 -12.19 37.17
CA LYS A 414 5.36 -13.35 37.84
C LYS A 414 6.01 -14.68 37.40
N LYS A 415 6.27 -14.86 36.11
CA LYS A 415 6.93 -16.06 35.57
C LYS A 415 8.39 -16.17 36.01
N VAL A 416 9.16 -15.09 35.90
CA VAL A 416 10.60 -15.06 36.26
C VAL A 416 10.84 -15.38 37.75
N PHE A 417 9.94 -14.93 38.63
CA PHE A 417 10.09 -15.11 40.08
C PHE A 417 9.17 -16.20 40.67
N ASP A 418 8.47 -16.98 39.85
CA ASP A 418 7.56 -18.04 40.28
C ASP A 418 6.47 -17.56 41.27
N LEU A 419 5.92 -16.37 41.02
CA LEU A 419 4.95 -15.70 41.91
C LEU A 419 3.50 -16.04 41.53
N GLU A 420 3.22 -17.27 41.11
CA GLU A 420 1.90 -17.66 40.59
C GLU A 420 0.75 -17.32 41.58
N ASP A 421 1.03 -17.39 42.89
CA ASP A 421 0.08 -17.21 43.99
C ASP A 421 -0.21 -15.74 44.41
N VAL A 422 0.36 -14.73 43.75
CA VAL A 422 0.14 -13.30 44.12
C VAL A 422 -0.90 -12.64 43.20
N ASP A 423 -2.02 -12.17 43.76
CA ASP A 423 -3.07 -11.43 43.03
C ASP A 423 -2.68 -9.95 42.83
N ILE A 424 -2.40 -9.57 41.58
CA ILE A 424 -2.16 -8.20 41.12
C ILE A 424 -3.06 -7.97 39.90
N PHE A 425 -3.73 -6.82 39.79
CA PHE A 425 -4.49 -6.47 38.59
C PHE A 425 -3.53 -6.18 37.43
N VAL A 426 -3.59 -7.00 36.38
CA VAL A 426 -2.72 -6.92 35.20
C VAL A 426 -3.60 -6.95 33.95
N PRO A 427 -3.65 -5.87 33.13
CA PRO A 427 -4.36 -5.90 31.86
C PRO A 427 -3.77 -7.02 30.99
N LYS A 428 -4.61 -7.96 30.58
CA LYS A 428 -4.14 -9.18 29.91
C LYS A 428 -3.67 -8.92 28.47
N LYS A 429 -4.11 -7.82 27.82
CA LYS A 429 -3.85 -7.61 26.39
C LYS A 429 -3.87 -6.13 25.95
N ARG A 430 -2.96 -5.77 25.04
CA ARG A 430 -2.86 -4.44 24.41
C ARG A 430 -3.17 -4.49 22.92
N VAL A 431 -4.19 -3.74 22.49
CA VAL A 431 -4.71 -3.64 21.11
C VAL A 431 -4.40 -2.26 20.53
N VAL A 432 -3.76 -2.21 19.36
CA VAL A 432 -3.44 -0.97 18.66
C VAL A 432 -4.54 -0.64 17.65
N VAL A 433 -5.18 0.51 17.78
CA VAL A 433 -6.29 0.95 16.92
C VAL A 433 -5.79 2.01 15.93
N GLY A 434 -5.80 1.68 14.65
CA GLY A 434 -5.43 2.56 13.54
C GLY A 434 -6.54 3.55 13.18
N THR A 435 -6.17 4.81 13.00
CA THR A 435 -7.09 5.88 12.56
C THR A 435 -6.36 6.92 11.73
N ARG A 436 -7.11 7.69 10.94
CA ARG A 436 -6.61 8.90 10.29
C ARG A 436 -6.40 10.03 11.29
N GLY A 437 -5.59 11.03 10.91
CA GLY A 437 -5.31 12.20 11.74
C GLY A 437 -6.41 13.26 11.76
N SER A 438 -7.43 13.16 10.91
CA SER A 438 -8.52 14.13 10.90
C SER A 438 -9.33 14.08 12.20
N LYS A 439 -9.81 15.25 12.65
CA LYS A 439 -10.57 15.41 13.90
C LYS A 439 -11.77 14.45 13.97
N LEU A 440 -12.50 14.29 12.86
CA LEU A 440 -13.63 13.37 12.78
C LEU A 440 -13.21 11.91 12.95
N ALA A 441 -12.14 11.47 12.29
CA ALA A 441 -11.67 10.09 12.37
C ALA A 441 -11.17 9.74 13.78
N LEU A 442 -10.42 10.65 14.41
CA LEU A 442 -10.00 10.51 15.80
C LEU A 442 -11.21 10.43 16.74
N THR A 443 -12.21 11.30 16.57
CA THR A 443 -13.40 11.31 17.43
C THR A 443 -14.20 10.00 17.30
N GLN A 444 -14.38 9.51 16.06
CA GLN A 444 -15.02 8.23 15.77
C GLN A 444 -14.28 7.05 16.40
N THR A 445 -12.95 7.06 16.31
CA THR A 445 -12.10 6.01 16.87
C THR A 445 -12.17 5.99 18.39
N HIS A 446 -12.06 7.13 19.06
CA HIS A 446 -12.17 7.20 20.52
C HIS A 446 -13.56 6.75 20.99
N TRP A 447 -14.62 7.20 20.33
CA TRP A 447 -15.98 6.75 20.64
C TRP A 447 -16.11 5.21 20.58
N MET A 448 -15.54 4.59 19.55
CA MET A 448 -15.56 3.13 19.43
C MET A 448 -14.70 2.43 20.48
N ILE A 449 -13.53 2.99 20.82
CA ILE A 449 -12.66 2.49 21.89
C ILE A 449 -13.39 2.51 23.24
N GLU A 450 -14.10 3.59 23.57
CA GLU A 450 -14.86 3.66 24.83
C GLU A 450 -15.95 2.59 24.89
N LYS A 451 -16.65 2.34 23.77
CA LYS A 451 -17.65 1.27 23.68
C LYS A 451 -17.04 -0.12 23.91
N LEU A 452 -15.89 -0.39 23.27
CA LEU A 452 -15.17 -1.66 23.45
C LEU A 452 -14.61 -1.81 24.87
N ARG A 453 -14.10 -0.72 25.46
CA ARG A 453 -13.57 -0.71 26.83
C ARG A 453 -14.66 -0.95 27.87
N ALA A 454 -15.85 -0.39 27.67
CA ALA A 454 -17.00 -0.64 28.54
C ALA A 454 -17.43 -2.11 28.51
N ALA A 455 -17.34 -2.76 27.34
CA ALA A 455 -17.66 -4.18 27.18
C ALA A 455 -16.55 -5.14 27.66
N ASP A 456 -15.29 -4.69 27.64
CA ASP A 456 -14.15 -5.45 28.15
C ASP A 456 -13.07 -4.56 28.78
N PRO A 457 -13.14 -4.32 30.10
CA PRO A 457 -12.17 -3.49 30.81
C PRO A 457 -10.76 -4.09 30.91
N GLN A 458 -10.56 -5.36 30.55
CA GLN A 458 -9.26 -6.04 30.66
C GLN A 458 -8.34 -5.77 29.46
N VAL A 459 -8.86 -5.13 28.41
CA VAL A 459 -8.13 -4.80 27.18
C VAL A 459 -7.68 -3.35 27.20
N GLU A 460 -6.38 -3.13 27.02
CA GLU A 460 -5.81 -1.81 26.81
C GLU A 460 -5.87 -1.44 25.32
N TYR A 461 -6.50 -0.32 24.98
CA TYR A 461 -6.57 0.19 23.61
C TYR A 461 -5.62 1.38 23.43
N VAL A 462 -4.78 1.33 22.40
CA VAL A 462 -3.84 2.42 22.07
C VAL A 462 -4.05 2.88 20.64
N THR A 463 -4.37 4.17 20.48
CA THR A 463 -4.60 4.77 19.16
C THR A 463 -3.28 5.03 18.43
N LYS A 464 -3.21 4.68 17.14
CA LYS A 464 -2.11 5.00 16.24
C LYS A 464 -2.62 5.76 15.02
N VAL A 465 -2.16 7.00 14.88
CA VAL A 465 -2.48 7.83 13.72
C VAL A 465 -1.66 7.38 12.52
N ILE A 466 -2.35 6.99 11.46
CA ILE A 466 -1.75 6.67 10.16
C ILE A 466 -1.83 7.92 9.30
N ARG A 467 -0.67 8.52 9.00
CA ARG A 467 -0.59 9.66 8.09
C ARG A 467 -0.95 9.20 6.68
N THR A 468 -1.86 9.93 6.05
CA THR A 468 -2.30 9.67 4.68
C THR A 468 -2.09 10.92 3.84
N SER A 469 -1.86 10.76 2.54
CA SER A 469 -1.55 11.86 1.61
C SER A 469 -2.63 12.96 1.52
N GLY A 470 -3.87 12.68 1.92
CA GLY A 470 -4.93 13.68 1.93
C GLY A 470 -5.22 14.31 3.29
N ASP A 471 -4.41 14.02 4.32
CA ASP A 471 -4.37 14.87 5.50
C ASP A 471 -3.75 16.25 5.16
N ASP A 472 -2.99 16.33 4.05
CA ASP A 472 -2.37 17.55 3.50
C ASP A 472 -3.22 18.24 2.41
N GLY A 473 -4.47 17.79 2.18
CA GLY A 473 -5.41 18.46 1.29
C GLY A 473 -5.22 18.24 -0.21
N ASN A 474 -4.27 17.40 -0.63
CA ASN A 474 -3.98 17.11 -2.04
C ASN A 474 -4.31 15.64 -2.36
N ILE A 475 -5.51 15.37 -2.90
CA ILE A 475 -5.90 14.04 -3.40
C ILE A 475 -6.77 14.18 -4.65
N ASP A 476 -6.48 13.33 -5.63
CA ASP A 476 -7.27 13.15 -6.86
C ASP A 476 -7.98 11.77 -6.94
N THR A 477 -8.01 10.98 -5.87
CA THR A 477 -8.70 9.67 -5.84
C THR A 477 -9.31 9.29 -4.49
N MET A 478 -10.63 9.10 -4.49
CA MET A 478 -11.41 8.56 -3.37
C MET A 478 -11.04 7.07 -3.19
N GLY A 479 -10.19 6.76 -2.21
CA GLY A 479 -9.70 5.40 -1.95
C GLY A 479 -8.30 5.34 -1.31
N ALA A 480 -7.44 6.33 -1.58
CA ALA A 480 -6.07 6.37 -1.08
C ALA A 480 -5.96 6.39 0.47
N PHE A 481 -6.99 6.92 1.15
CA PHE A 481 -7.08 6.97 2.61
C PHE A 481 -7.23 5.60 3.26
N THR A 482 -8.12 4.80 2.70
CA THR A 482 -8.46 3.48 3.22
C THR A 482 -7.29 2.53 3.02
N THR A 483 -6.61 2.64 1.87
CA THR A 483 -5.47 1.80 1.50
C THR A 483 -4.30 1.91 2.49
N ALA A 484 -4.01 3.10 3.02
CA ALA A 484 -2.90 3.29 3.96
C ALA A 484 -3.14 2.60 5.31
N ILE A 485 -4.37 2.67 5.82
CA ILE A 485 -4.77 2.01 7.07
C ILE A 485 -4.90 0.50 6.87
N GLN A 486 -5.51 0.07 5.75
CA GLN A 486 -5.58 -1.34 5.37
C GLN A 486 -4.20 -1.96 5.21
N ARG A 487 -3.24 -1.24 4.64
CA ARG A 487 -1.83 -1.65 4.59
C ARG A 487 -1.26 -1.80 6.01
N ALA A 488 -1.52 -0.86 6.91
CA ALA A 488 -1.06 -0.95 8.29
C ALA A 488 -1.68 -2.15 9.05
N LEU A 489 -2.93 -2.52 8.76
CA LEU A 489 -3.58 -3.73 9.28
C LEU A 489 -2.90 -5.00 8.78
N LEU A 490 -2.69 -5.10 7.46
CA LEU A 490 -2.03 -6.23 6.79
C LEU A 490 -0.57 -6.39 7.25
N GLU A 491 0.13 -5.29 7.49
CA GLU A 491 1.51 -5.26 8.01
C GLU A 491 1.61 -5.52 9.53
N GLY A 492 0.49 -5.64 10.24
CA GLY A 492 0.48 -5.81 11.70
C GLY A 492 0.92 -4.57 12.49
N LYS A 493 0.98 -3.40 11.85
CA LYS A 493 1.32 -2.12 12.49
C LYS A 493 0.19 -1.58 13.36
N VAL A 494 -1.04 -1.99 13.07
CA VAL A 494 -2.27 -1.78 13.85
C VAL A 494 -3.06 -3.10 13.88
N ASP A 495 -3.87 -3.27 14.91
CA ASP A 495 -4.66 -4.49 15.13
C ASP A 495 -6.09 -4.31 14.60
N ILE A 496 -6.71 -3.17 14.91
CA ILE A 496 -8.05 -2.78 14.46
C ILE A 496 -7.93 -1.49 13.66
N ALA A 497 -8.77 -1.29 12.65
CA ALA A 497 -9.00 0.03 12.09
C ALA A 497 -10.47 0.43 12.20
N VAL A 498 -10.74 1.71 12.49
CA VAL A 498 -12.10 2.24 12.58
C VAL A 498 -12.37 3.15 11.37
N HIS A 499 -13.41 2.82 10.62
CA HIS A 499 -13.79 3.52 9.39
C HIS A 499 -15.22 4.02 9.45
N SER A 500 -15.49 5.16 8.80
CA SER A 500 -16.85 5.47 8.37
C SER A 500 -17.24 4.49 7.27
N TYR A 501 -18.29 3.68 7.48
CA TYR A 501 -18.52 2.51 6.64
C TYR A 501 -18.87 2.87 5.18
N LYS A 502 -19.57 3.98 4.98
CA LYS A 502 -19.85 4.52 3.63
C LYS A 502 -18.60 4.90 2.81
N ASP A 503 -17.47 5.10 3.47
CA ASP A 503 -16.21 5.50 2.82
C ASP A 503 -15.31 4.29 2.50
N LEU A 504 -15.73 3.08 2.90
CA LEU A 504 -15.04 1.84 2.58
C LEU A 504 -15.42 1.36 1.16
N PRO A 505 -14.45 0.93 0.35
CA PRO A 505 -14.75 0.31 -0.93
C PRO A 505 -15.60 -0.93 -0.75
N ILE A 506 -16.30 -1.31 -1.81
CA ILE A 506 -17.20 -2.46 -1.73
C ILE A 506 -16.44 -3.77 -1.88
N GLU A 507 -15.40 -3.73 -2.71
CA GLU A 507 -14.43 -4.80 -2.88
C GLU A 507 -13.73 -5.07 -1.55
N ASN A 508 -13.70 -6.34 -1.17
CA ASN A 508 -12.97 -6.77 0.00
C ASN A 508 -11.47 -6.78 -0.30
N VAL A 509 -10.67 -6.34 0.65
CA VAL A 509 -9.22 -6.48 0.58
C VAL A 509 -8.85 -7.88 1.09
N GLU A 510 -8.12 -8.64 0.29
CA GLU A 510 -7.65 -9.97 0.69
C GLU A 510 -6.84 -9.90 1.99
N GLY A 511 -7.11 -10.83 2.90
CA GLY A 511 -6.51 -10.87 4.24
C GLY A 511 -7.18 -9.99 5.29
N LEU A 512 -8.13 -9.12 4.91
CA LEU A 512 -8.93 -8.30 5.82
C LEU A 512 -10.40 -8.74 5.82
N LYS A 513 -11.11 -8.38 6.89
CA LYS A 513 -12.57 -8.51 7.00
C LYS A 513 -13.14 -7.43 7.90
N MET A 514 -14.42 -7.15 7.75
CA MET A 514 -15.18 -6.38 8.75
C MET A 514 -15.42 -7.28 9.96
N GLY A 515 -14.80 -6.95 11.09
CA GLY A 515 -14.93 -7.68 12.33
C GLY A 515 -16.18 -7.31 13.12
N ALA A 516 -16.58 -6.04 13.06
CA ALA A 516 -17.81 -5.55 13.70
C ALA A 516 -18.30 -4.27 13.03
N ILE A 517 -19.61 -4.06 13.06
CA ILE A 517 -20.28 -2.84 12.60
C ILE A 517 -20.91 -2.17 13.83
N SER A 518 -20.67 -0.87 14.03
CA SER A 518 -21.26 -0.14 15.14
C SER A 518 -22.76 0.04 14.96
N GLU A 519 -23.44 0.43 16.03
CA GLU A 519 -24.77 1.02 15.91
C GLU A 519 -24.75 2.23 14.94
N ARG A 520 -25.89 2.46 14.29
CA ARG A 520 -26.04 3.49 13.27
C ARG A 520 -26.36 4.84 13.91
N GLU A 521 -25.52 5.84 13.62
CA GLU A 521 -25.83 7.24 13.90
C GLU A 521 -26.85 7.78 12.87
N ASP A 522 -27.28 9.03 13.01
CA ASP A 522 -28.20 9.70 12.06
C ASP A 522 -27.77 9.56 10.58
N ILE A 523 -28.61 8.85 9.83
CA ILE A 523 -28.41 8.55 8.41
C ILE A 523 -28.63 9.76 7.50
N ARG A 524 -29.32 10.80 7.97
CA ARG A 524 -29.78 11.90 7.13
C ARG A 524 -28.64 12.81 6.69
N ASP A 525 -28.88 13.54 5.61
CA ASP A 525 -28.04 14.64 5.18
C ASP A 525 -28.56 15.97 5.75
N VAL A 526 -27.67 16.94 5.90
CA VAL A 526 -28.02 18.28 6.37
C VAL A 526 -27.57 19.33 5.36
N LEU A 527 -28.36 20.38 5.26
CA LEU A 527 -27.98 21.64 4.64
C LEU A 527 -27.37 22.55 5.71
N ILE A 528 -26.23 23.14 5.39
CA ILE A 528 -25.66 24.27 6.13
C ILE A 528 -25.65 25.43 5.14
N SER A 529 -26.38 26.50 5.43
CA SER A 529 -26.42 27.70 4.60
C SER A 529 -25.68 28.85 5.27
N LYS A 530 -25.23 29.79 4.44
CA LYS A 530 -24.38 30.90 4.88
C LYS A 530 -25.09 31.85 5.85
N ASN A 531 -26.39 32.12 5.63
CA ASN A 531 -27.17 33.04 6.47
C ASN A 531 -28.35 32.36 7.19
N GLY A 532 -28.41 31.03 7.22
CA GLY A 532 -29.42 30.28 7.96
C GLY A 532 -30.74 30.06 7.21
N GLU A 533 -30.78 30.28 5.90
CA GLU A 533 -31.91 29.95 5.04
C GLU A 533 -32.05 28.44 4.84
N LYS A 534 -33.29 27.94 4.85
CA LYS A 534 -33.60 26.54 4.48
C LYS A 534 -33.51 26.33 2.98
N LEU A 535 -33.47 25.08 2.53
CA LEU A 535 -33.30 24.72 1.12
C LEU A 535 -34.32 25.41 0.21
N LYS A 536 -35.59 25.47 0.63
CA LYS A 536 -36.67 26.11 -0.14
C LYS A 536 -36.57 27.63 -0.18
N ASP A 537 -35.90 28.23 0.81
CA ASP A 537 -35.81 29.68 1.02
C ASP A 537 -34.52 30.27 0.43
N LEU A 538 -33.60 29.41 -0.05
CA LEU A 538 -32.40 29.84 -0.78
C LEU A 538 -32.76 30.61 -2.07
N PRO A 539 -31.97 31.64 -2.43
CA PRO A 539 -32.23 32.46 -3.61
C PRO A 539 -32.25 31.63 -4.89
N LYS A 540 -32.94 32.14 -5.92
CA LYS A 540 -32.98 31.49 -7.22
C LYS A 540 -31.57 31.42 -7.81
N GLY A 541 -31.14 30.25 -8.26
CA GLY A 541 -29.77 30.07 -8.77
C GLY A 541 -28.71 29.94 -7.69
N ALA A 542 -29.08 29.65 -6.43
CA ALA A 542 -28.13 29.47 -5.34
C ALA A 542 -27.08 28.39 -5.65
N ILE A 543 -25.84 28.63 -5.19
CA ILE A 543 -24.71 27.74 -5.36
C ILE A 543 -24.60 26.82 -4.15
N ILE A 544 -24.82 25.52 -4.35
CA ILE A 544 -24.73 24.50 -3.30
C ILE A 544 -23.46 23.66 -3.49
N GLY A 545 -22.61 23.63 -2.47
CA GLY A 545 -21.37 22.87 -2.45
C GLY A 545 -21.58 21.40 -2.04
N THR A 546 -21.25 20.46 -2.93
CA THR A 546 -21.14 19.05 -2.55
C THR A 546 -20.17 18.29 -3.47
N GLY A 547 -19.44 17.33 -2.92
CA GLY A 547 -18.58 16.42 -3.69
C GLY A 547 -19.28 15.09 -4.06
N SER A 548 -20.56 14.95 -3.76
CA SER A 548 -21.31 13.70 -3.95
C SER A 548 -22.30 13.83 -5.10
N LEU A 549 -22.09 13.06 -6.17
CA LEU A 549 -23.00 13.02 -7.32
C LEU A 549 -24.43 12.62 -6.91
N ARG A 550 -24.58 11.71 -5.95
CA ARG A 550 -25.87 11.35 -5.32
C ARG A 550 -26.60 12.58 -4.77
N ARG A 551 -25.90 13.45 -4.02
CA ARG A 551 -26.51 14.65 -3.43
C ARG A 551 -26.84 15.68 -4.50
N GLN A 552 -25.95 15.86 -5.46
CA GLN A 552 -26.16 16.75 -6.60
C GLN A 552 -27.45 16.39 -7.36
N ILE A 553 -27.65 15.13 -7.69
CA ILE A 553 -28.83 14.71 -8.46
C ILE A 553 -30.10 14.89 -7.63
N GLN A 554 -30.11 14.39 -6.39
CA GLN A 554 -31.31 14.50 -5.53
C GLN A 554 -31.65 15.96 -5.20
N ILE A 555 -30.67 16.84 -5.00
CA ILE A 555 -30.96 18.26 -4.76
C ILE A 555 -31.51 18.95 -6.00
N GLN A 556 -31.01 18.62 -7.18
CA GLN A 556 -31.50 19.16 -8.45
C GLN A 556 -32.91 18.65 -8.80
N GLN A 557 -33.33 17.49 -8.28
CA GLN A 557 -34.73 17.06 -8.37
C GLN A 557 -35.66 17.90 -7.48
N LEU A 558 -35.21 18.27 -6.29
CA LEU A 558 -35.99 19.09 -5.35
C LEU A 558 -36.00 20.58 -5.73
N ARG A 559 -34.88 21.08 -6.26
CA ARG A 559 -34.65 22.48 -6.65
C ARG A 559 -33.92 22.52 -8.00
N PRO A 560 -34.62 22.41 -9.15
CA PRO A 560 -33.98 22.38 -10.47
C PRO A 560 -33.20 23.63 -10.85
N ASP A 561 -33.41 24.75 -10.15
CA ASP A 561 -32.78 26.03 -10.42
C ASP A 561 -31.40 26.22 -9.75
N VAL A 562 -31.01 25.38 -8.80
CA VAL A 562 -29.76 25.56 -8.04
C VAL A 562 -28.53 25.10 -8.85
N GLU A 563 -27.43 25.83 -8.71
CA GLU A 563 -26.14 25.45 -9.26
C GLU A 563 -25.41 24.58 -8.23
N VAL A 564 -24.88 23.42 -8.64
CA VAL A 564 -24.09 22.57 -7.75
C VAL A 564 -22.62 22.68 -8.11
N LYS A 565 -21.79 23.08 -7.15
CA LYS A 565 -20.32 23.16 -7.32
C LYS A 565 -19.60 22.14 -6.45
N PHE A 566 -18.51 21.60 -6.97
CA PHE A 566 -17.72 20.61 -6.27
C PHE A 566 -17.00 21.22 -5.06
N ILE A 567 -17.16 20.61 -3.88
CA ILE A 567 -16.44 21.00 -2.67
C ILE A 567 -15.80 19.79 -2.00
N GLN A 568 -14.54 19.95 -1.61
CA GLN A 568 -13.74 18.91 -0.96
C GLN A 568 -12.96 19.42 0.25
N GLY A 569 -12.46 18.48 1.05
CA GLY A 569 -11.74 18.72 2.30
C GLY A 569 -12.39 18.03 3.49
N ASN A 570 -11.83 18.25 4.69
CA ASN A 570 -12.45 17.84 5.96
C ASN A 570 -13.67 18.72 6.28
N LEU A 571 -14.51 18.27 7.21
CA LEU A 571 -15.76 18.94 7.58
C LEU A 571 -15.54 20.43 7.90
N ASP A 572 -14.59 20.75 8.78
CA ASP A 572 -14.27 22.13 9.17
C ASP A 572 -13.87 22.99 7.96
N SER A 573 -12.95 22.49 7.13
CA SER A 573 -12.49 23.21 5.93
C SER A 573 -13.59 23.42 4.88
N ARG A 574 -14.61 22.55 4.82
CA ARG A 574 -15.75 22.73 3.89
C ARG A 574 -16.68 23.83 4.40
N ILE A 575 -16.92 23.89 5.70
CA ILE A 575 -17.71 24.94 6.33
C ILE A 575 -16.99 26.29 6.17
N GLU A 576 -15.68 26.34 6.39
CA GLU A 576 -14.88 27.55 6.13
C GLU A 576 -14.92 27.98 4.66
N LYS A 577 -14.77 27.04 3.72
CA LYS A 577 -14.88 27.31 2.27
C LYS A 577 -16.27 27.83 1.89
N MET A 578 -17.33 27.40 2.58
CA MET A 578 -18.67 27.95 2.36
C MET A 578 -18.75 29.40 2.81
N HIS A 579 -18.28 29.71 4.02
CA HIS A 579 -18.29 31.09 4.52
C HIS A 579 -17.40 32.03 3.69
N ASN A 580 -16.21 31.58 3.31
CA ASN A 580 -15.19 32.40 2.64
C ASN A 580 -15.25 32.36 1.11
N GLY A 581 -15.94 31.39 0.52
CA GLY A 581 -16.00 31.18 -0.92
C GLY A 581 -17.36 31.50 -1.53
N ASP A 582 -17.53 31.07 -2.77
CA ASP A 582 -18.71 31.32 -3.62
C ASP A 582 -19.83 30.29 -3.42
N TYR A 583 -20.05 29.80 -2.19
CA TYR A 583 -21.13 28.87 -1.89
C TYR A 583 -22.18 29.55 -0.99
N ASP A 584 -23.46 29.44 -1.37
CA ASP A 584 -24.59 29.87 -0.55
C ASP A 584 -24.94 28.84 0.52
N ALA A 585 -24.71 27.56 0.22
CA ALA A 585 -24.88 26.46 1.16
C ALA A 585 -23.99 25.26 0.82
N ILE A 586 -23.85 24.32 1.74
CA ILE A 586 -23.21 23.02 1.53
C ILE A 586 -24.08 21.89 2.09
N ILE A 587 -23.92 20.69 1.54
CA ILE A 587 -24.62 19.48 2.04
C ILE A 587 -23.62 18.47 2.60
N LEU A 588 -23.81 18.11 3.87
CA LEU A 588 -22.97 17.18 4.63
C LEU A 588 -23.82 16.08 5.29
N ALA A 589 -23.18 15.03 5.79
CA ALA A 589 -23.88 13.98 6.52
C ALA A 589 -24.09 14.39 7.99
N ALA A 590 -25.31 14.21 8.52
CA ALA A 590 -25.65 14.54 9.90
C ALA A 590 -24.74 13.82 10.91
N ALA A 591 -24.43 12.53 10.66
CA ALA A 591 -23.56 11.73 11.53
C ALA A 591 -22.18 12.35 11.79
N GLY A 592 -21.59 13.01 10.78
CA GLY A 592 -20.28 13.65 10.95
C GLY A 592 -20.33 14.84 11.91
N LEU A 593 -21.38 15.67 11.79
CA LEU A 593 -21.59 16.82 12.67
C LEU A 593 -21.97 16.40 14.08
N LYS A 594 -22.87 15.42 14.24
CA LYS A 594 -23.28 14.91 15.55
C LYS A 594 -22.08 14.40 16.35
N ARG A 595 -21.23 13.58 15.73
CA ARG A 595 -20.02 13.05 16.39
C ARG A 595 -19.04 14.12 16.83
N LEU A 596 -18.96 15.24 16.10
CA LEU A 596 -18.12 16.38 16.46
C LEU A 596 -18.80 17.36 17.42
N GLY A 597 -20.06 17.13 17.82
CA GLY A 597 -20.83 18.09 18.63
C GLY A 597 -21.22 19.36 17.86
N MET A 598 -21.25 19.32 16.53
CA MET A 598 -21.47 20.47 15.64
C MET A 598 -22.85 20.47 14.98
N ILE A 599 -23.78 19.62 15.41
CA ILE A 599 -25.10 19.50 14.77
C ILE A 599 -25.91 20.80 14.81
N SER A 600 -25.63 21.70 15.75
CA SER A 600 -26.23 23.04 15.82
C SER A 600 -25.88 23.94 14.65
N GLN A 601 -24.84 23.62 13.87
CA GLN A 601 -24.51 24.34 12.63
C GLN A 601 -25.39 23.91 11.45
N ALA A 602 -26.14 22.81 11.57
CA ALA A 602 -27.08 22.40 10.54
C ALA A 602 -28.25 23.38 10.50
N THR A 603 -28.45 24.03 9.35
CA THR A 603 -29.60 24.90 9.10
C THR A 603 -30.88 24.08 8.92
N GLU A 604 -30.77 22.96 8.21
CA GLU A 604 -31.88 22.07 7.94
C GLU A 604 -31.41 20.62 7.88
N ILE A 605 -32.15 19.72 8.51
CA ILE A 605 -31.95 18.28 8.38
C ILE A 605 -32.94 17.78 7.32
N LEU A 606 -32.41 17.29 6.20
CA LEU A 606 -33.21 16.78 5.09
C LEU A 606 -33.78 15.42 5.46
N SER A 607 -35.06 15.17 5.14
CA SER A 607 -35.66 13.87 5.43
C SER A 607 -35.04 12.79 4.54
N ALA A 608 -35.13 11.52 4.96
CA ALA A 608 -34.68 10.39 4.13
C ALA A 608 -35.57 10.17 2.89
N GLU A 609 -36.76 10.78 2.88
CA GLU A 609 -37.65 10.79 1.73
C GLU A 609 -37.17 11.80 0.67
N ASP A 610 -36.79 13.01 1.12
CA ASP A 610 -36.25 14.08 0.28
C ASP A 610 -34.85 13.72 -0.26
N MET A 611 -33.99 13.17 0.59
CA MET A 611 -32.63 12.80 0.23
C MET A 611 -32.27 11.43 0.80
N LEU A 612 -32.41 10.40 -0.03
CA LEU A 612 -32.04 9.04 0.33
C LEU A 612 -30.52 8.98 0.55
N PRO A 613 -30.06 8.43 1.69
CA PRO A 613 -28.66 8.53 2.11
C PRO A 613 -27.73 7.63 1.29
N ALA A 614 -26.42 7.86 1.44
CA ALA A 614 -25.42 6.94 0.91
C ALA A 614 -25.50 5.57 1.62
N VAL A 615 -25.16 4.51 0.89
CA VAL A 615 -24.97 3.16 1.43
C VAL A 615 -24.07 3.21 2.66
N CYS A 616 -24.50 2.53 3.73
CA CYS A 616 -23.84 2.47 5.03
C CYS A 616 -23.64 3.80 5.77
N GLN A 617 -24.34 4.88 5.39
CA GLN A 617 -24.22 6.16 6.09
C GLN A 617 -24.64 6.01 7.57
N GLY A 618 -23.88 6.64 8.47
CA GLY A 618 -24.13 6.60 9.91
C GLY A 618 -23.43 5.47 10.66
N ALA A 619 -23.09 4.35 10.00
CA ALA A 619 -22.38 3.24 10.62
C ALA A 619 -20.85 3.45 10.63
N LEU A 620 -20.16 2.94 11.67
CA LEU A 620 -18.72 2.70 11.66
C LEU A 620 -18.45 1.22 11.45
N ALA A 621 -17.37 0.91 10.75
CA ALA A 621 -16.90 -0.46 10.57
C ALA A 621 -15.52 -0.63 11.22
N LEU A 622 -15.37 -1.72 11.97
CA LEU A 622 -14.10 -2.17 12.53
C LEU A 622 -13.52 -3.21 11.58
N GLU A 623 -12.44 -2.84 10.91
CA GLU A 623 -11.72 -3.75 10.03
C GLU A 623 -10.57 -4.42 10.78
N ILE A 624 -10.44 -5.73 10.60
CA ILE A 624 -9.41 -6.56 11.22
C ILE A 624 -8.81 -7.53 10.21
N ARG A 625 -7.72 -8.19 10.57
CA ARG A 625 -7.18 -9.32 9.80
C ARG A 625 -8.12 -10.52 9.85
N LYS A 626 -8.30 -11.20 8.72
CA LYS A 626 -9.27 -12.29 8.56
C LYS A 626 -9.06 -13.45 9.54
N ASP A 627 -7.79 -13.80 9.79
CA ASP A 627 -7.39 -14.97 10.55
C ASP A 627 -7.22 -14.71 12.06
N ASP A 628 -7.41 -13.46 12.51
CA ASP A 628 -7.24 -13.06 13.90
C ASP A 628 -8.52 -13.36 14.72
N LYS A 629 -8.68 -14.63 15.12
CA LYS A 629 -9.86 -15.12 15.87
C LYS A 629 -10.02 -14.44 17.22
N GLU A 630 -8.92 -14.22 17.91
CA GLU A 630 -8.96 -13.61 19.25
C GLU A 630 -9.37 -12.13 19.15
N LEU A 631 -8.88 -11.40 18.13
CA LEU A 631 -9.32 -10.03 17.91
C LEU A 631 -10.78 -9.97 17.44
N GLN A 632 -11.24 -10.96 16.68
CA GLN A 632 -12.65 -11.09 16.29
C GLN A 632 -13.58 -11.16 17.52
N GLU A 633 -13.22 -11.95 18.54
CA GLU A 633 -13.99 -12.03 19.79
C GLU A 633 -14.05 -10.68 20.50
N ILE A 634 -12.93 -9.93 20.53
CA ILE A 634 -12.88 -8.60 21.14
C ILE A 634 -13.80 -7.63 20.40
N VAL A 635 -13.66 -7.51 19.08
CA VAL A 635 -14.43 -6.52 18.30
C VAL A 635 -15.91 -6.88 18.20
N SER A 636 -16.28 -8.17 18.25
CA SER A 636 -17.69 -8.59 18.20
C SER A 636 -18.54 -7.99 19.32
N LYS A 637 -17.94 -7.62 20.46
CA LYS A 637 -18.64 -6.94 21.57
C LYS A 637 -19.13 -5.54 21.20
N GLY A 638 -18.54 -4.94 20.16
CA GLY A 638 -18.95 -3.65 19.60
C GLY A 638 -19.95 -3.76 18.45
N ASN A 639 -20.33 -4.98 18.04
CA ASN A 639 -21.17 -5.22 16.87
C ASN A 639 -22.66 -4.97 17.18
N ASP A 640 -23.32 -4.26 16.27
CA ASP A 640 -24.78 -4.12 16.24
C ASP A 640 -25.35 -4.98 15.11
N GLU A 641 -26.07 -6.04 15.46
CA GLU A 641 -26.53 -7.05 14.49
C GLU A 641 -27.51 -6.48 13.46
N ASP A 642 -28.45 -5.64 13.89
CA ASP A 642 -29.46 -5.06 13.02
C ASP A 642 -28.82 -4.07 12.02
N THR A 643 -27.86 -3.26 12.46
CA THR A 643 -27.08 -2.39 11.56
C THR A 643 -26.20 -3.22 10.63
N ALA A 644 -25.60 -4.32 11.09
CA ALA A 644 -24.80 -5.21 10.25
C ALA A 644 -25.63 -5.81 9.11
N LEU A 645 -26.81 -6.37 9.40
CA LEU A 645 -27.72 -6.91 8.40
C LEU A 645 -28.23 -5.84 7.42
N ALA A 646 -28.59 -4.65 7.93
CA ALA A 646 -29.03 -3.54 7.09
C ALA A 646 -27.93 -3.09 6.12
N THR A 647 -26.72 -2.87 6.64
CA THR A 647 -25.57 -2.41 5.82
C THR A 647 -25.10 -3.47 4.83
N GLU A 648 -25.20 -4.76 5.17
CA GLU A 648 -24.93 -5.86 4.24
C GLU A 648 -25.90 -5.85 3.05
N ALA A 649 -27.21 -5.67 3.30
CA ALA A 649 -28.21 -5.54 2.25
C ALA A 649 -27.97 -4.30 1.37
N GLU A 650 -27.64 -3.14 1.96
CA GLU A 650 -27.31 -1.93 1.21
C GLU A 650 -26.07 -2.10 0.32
N ARG A 651 -25.04 -2.80 0.81
CA ARG A 651 -23.84 -3.10 0.01
C ARG A 651 -24.12 -4.09 -1.10
N ALA A 652 -24.97 -5.09 -0.87
CA ALA A 652 -25.41 -6.02 -1.90
C ALA A 652 -26.17 -5.30 -3.03
N PHE A 653 -27.05 -4.35 -2.68
CA PHE A 653 -27.74 -3.50 -3.65
C PHE A 653 -26.75 -2.69 -4.51
N LEU A 654 -25.73 -2.09 -3.89
CA LEU A 654 -24.70 -1.31 -4.58
C LEU A 654 -23.85 -2.19 -5.52
N LEU A 655 -23.47 -3.39 -5.09
CA LEU A 655 -22.75 -4.38 -5.90
C LEU A 655 -23.54 -4.83 -7.13
N ALA A 656 -24.83 -5.13 -6.93
CA ALA A 656 -25.70 -5.63 -8.01
C ALA A 656 -25.87 -4.60 -9.15
N LEU A 657 -25.76 -3.31 -8.85
CA LEU A 657 -25.79 -2.23 -9.84
C LEU A 657 -24.41 -1.94 -10.49
N GLY A 658 -23.37 -2.71 -10.17
CA GLY A 658 -22.01 -2.52 -10.67
C GLY A 658 -21.37 -1.19 -10.23
N GLY A 659 -21.87 -0.61 -9.14
CA GLY A 659 -21.46 0.72 -8.69
C GLY A 659 -20.26 0.71 -7.75
N GLY A 660 -19.42 1.74 -7.85
CA GLY A 660 -18.49 2.20 -6.80
C GLY A 660 -18.94 3.54 -6.19
N CYS A 661 -18.17 4.13 -5.26
CA CYS A 661 -18.54 5.36 -4.53
C CYS A 661 -18.85 6.60 -5.40
N ASN A 662 -18.53 6.56 -6.69
CA ASN A 662 -18.75 7.65 -7.65
C ASN A 662 -20.05 7.51 -8.48
N TYR A 663 -20.82 6.44 -8.27
CA TYR A 663 -22.10 6.27 -8.95
C TYR A 663 -23.23 6.95 -8.19
N PRO A 664 -24.26 7.45 -8.88
CA PRO A 664 -25.40 8.13 -8.26
C PRO A 664 -26.41 7.10 -7.71
N ILE A 665 -25.94 6.32 -6.74
CA ILE A 665 -26.69 5.26 -6.08
C ILE A 665 -26.92 5.65 -4.62
N ALA A 666 -28.12 5.39 -4.13
CA ALA A 666 -28.47 5.56 -2.73
C ALA A 666 -29.25 4.33 -2.26
N ALA A 667 -29.02 3.92 -1.01
CA ALA A 667 -29.74 2.82 -0.41
C ALA A 667 -29.84 3.02 1.09
N HIS A 668 -30.99 2.63 1.65
CA HIS A 668 -31.22 2.66 3.07
C HIS A 668 -32.05 1.44 3.47
N ALA A 669 -31.45 0.56 4.27
CA ALA A 669 -32.11 -0.58 4.85
C ALA A 669 -32.40 -0.34 6.34
N GLN A 670 -33.54 -0.82 6.79
CA GLN A 670 -33.99 -0.77 8.17
C GLN A 670 -34.47 -2.14 8.61
N VAL A 671 -33.87 -2.67 9.68
CA VAL A 671 -34.33 -3.89 10.34
C VAL A 671 -35.26 -3.51 11.48
N LYS A 672 -36.44 -4.14 11.54
CA LYS A 672 -37.40 -4.01 12.65
C LYS A 672 -38.00 -5.38 12.94
N GLY A 673 -37.72 -5.91 14.13
CA GLY A 673 -38.17 -7.26 14.51
C GLY A 673 -37.60 -8.34 13.58
N GLY A 674 -38.47 -9.13 12.96
CA GLY A 674 -38.07 -10.14 11.97
C GLY A 674 -37.94 -9.62 10.53
N GLY A 675 -38.31 -8.35 10.28
CA GLY A 675 -38.37 -7.77 8.93
C GLY A 675 -37.19 -6.85 8.59
N ILE A 676 -36.94 -6.71 7.30
CA ILE A 676 -36.05 -5.70 6.70
C ILE A 676 -36.81 -4.96 5.59
N LYS A 677 -36.73 -3.64 5.57
CA LYS A 677 -37.19 -2.79 4.47
C LYS A 677 -35.97 -2.13 3.84
N ILE A 678 -35.88 -2.11 2.51
CA ILE A 678 -34.79 -1.52 1.74
C ILE A 678 -35.38 -0.50 0.77
N ASP A 679 -35.03 0.76 0.94
CA ASP A 679 -35.31 1.84 0.00
C ASP A 679 -34.09 2.04 -0.90
N GLY A 680 -34.28 2.07 -2.22
CA GLY A 680 -33.19 2.17 -3.21
C GLY A 680 -33.45 3.26 -4.24
N LEU A 681 -32.39 3.92 -4.68
CA LEU A 681 -32.40 4.89 -5.77
C LEU A 681 -31.21 4.65 -6.69
N TYR A 682 -31.48 4.68 -7.99
CA TYR A 682 -30.47 4.61 -9.04
C TYR A 682 -30.73 5.70 -10.08
N ALA A 683 -29.69 6.43 -10.46
CA ALA A 683 -29.78 7.48 -11.46
C ALA A 683 -28.78 7.28 -12.60
N SER A 684 -29.05 7.95 -13.72
CA SER A 684 -28.09 8.10 -14.80
C SER A 684 -26.92 8.97 -14.38
N ALA A 685 -25.74 8.78 -15.00
CA ALA A 685 -24.54 9.57 -14.68
C ALA A 685 -24.72 11.09 -14.89
N ASP A 686 -25.62 11.47 -15.81
CA ASP A 686 -26.00 12.86 -16.09
C ASP A 686 -27.17 13.36 -15.22
N GLY A 687 -27.72 12.51 -14.35
CA GLY A 687 -28.81 12.86 -13.43
C GLY A 687 -30.19 13.04 -14.05
N LYS A 688 -30.33 12.89 -15.38
CA LYS A 688 -31.60 13.12 -16.09
C LYS A 688 -32.68 12.09 -15.75
N VAL A 689 -32.29 10.83 -15.61
CA VAL A 689 -33.19 9.73 -15.28
C VAL A 689 -32.87 9.27 -13.87
N VAL A 690 -33.89 9.27 -13.01
CA VAL A 690 -33.78 8.80 -11.63
C VAL A 690 -34.94 7.86 -11.35
N VAL A 691 -34.62 6.66 -10.86
CA VAL A 691 -35.61 5.67 -10.44
C VAL A 691 -35.43 5.38 -8.96
N LYS A 692 -36.55 5.33 -8.23
CA LYS A 692 -36.62 5.03 -6.80
C LYS A 692 -37.70 3.99 -6.57
N ASP A 693 -37.43 3.04 -5.69
CA ASP A 693 -38.39 2.02 -5.29
C ASP A 693 -37.99 1.42 -3.93
N SER A 694 -38.85 0.59 -3.36
CA SER A 694 -38.60 -0.06 -2.07
C SER A 694 -39.06 -1.52 -2.07
N ILE A 695 -38.38 -2.35 -1.29
CA ILE A 695 -38.74 -3.75 -1.08
C ILE A 695 -38.69 -4.10 0.41
N GLU A 696 -39.55 -5.01 0.85
CA GLU A 696 -39.58 -5.48 2.24
C GLU A 696 -39.72 -7.01 2.30
N GLY A 697 -39.22 -7.59 3.39
CA GLY A 697 -39.32 -9.03 3.63
C GLY A 697 -38.62 -9.45 4.92
N HIS A 698 -38.38 -10.75 5.08
CA HIS A 698 -37.69 -11.27 6.27
C HIS A 698 -36.20 -10.88 6.26
N LYS A 699 -35.64 -10.53 7.41
CA LYS A 699 -34.25 -10.01 7.50
C LYS A 699 -33.17 -10.97 6.99
N SER A 700 -33.41 -12.28 7.06
CA SER A 700 -32.50 -13.30 6.51
C SER A 700 -32.41 -13.29 4.98
N LEU A 701 -33.36 -12.63 4.30
CA LEU A 701 -33.40 -12.49 2.84
C LEU A 701 -32.86 -11.14 2.37
N GLY A 702 -32.31 -10.30 3.26
CA GLY A 702 -31.91 -8.92 2.96
C GLY A 702 -31.05 -8.78 1.71
N VAL A 703 -30.02 -9.63 1.56
CA VAL A 703 -29.13 -9.64 0.38
C VAL A 703 -29.89 -10.01 -0.91
N GLN A 704 -30.82 -10.97 -0.85
CA GLN A 704 -31.60 -11.39 -2.02
C GLN A 704 -32.60 -10.31 -2.44
N LEU A 705 -33.28 -9.70 -1.46
CA LEU A 705 -34.20 -8.58 -1.68
C LEU A 705 -33.46 -7.38 -2.28
N ALA A 706 -32.25 -7.10 -1.81
CA ALA A 706 -31.38 -6.05 -2.34
C ALA A 706 -31.01 -6.29 -3.82
N ASP A 707 -30.57 -7.51 -4.17
CA ASP A 707 -30.27 -7.87 -5.58
C ASP A 707 -31.52 -7.75 -6.47
N GLN A 708 -32.69 -8.20 -5.97
CA GLN A 708 -33.95 -8.05 -6.69
C GLN A 708 -34.30 -6.57 -6.95
N LEU A 709 -34.24 -5.73 -5.92
CA LEU A 709 -34.52 -4.30 -6.05
C LEU A 709 -33.54 -3.62 -7.03
N ALA A 710 -32.26 -3.96 -6.96
CA ALA A 710 -31.24 -3.45 -7.87
C ALA A 710 -31.58 -3.78 -9.34
N ARG A 711 -31.90 -5.04 -9.65
CA ARG A 711 -32.28 -5.46 -11.00
C ARG A 711 -33.55 -4.77 -11.50
N GLN A 712 -34.54 -4.59 -10.63
CA GLN A 712 -35.78 -3.87 -10.96
C GLN A 712 -35.48 -2.41 -11.35
N LEU A 713 -34.64 -1.73 -10.58
CA LEU A 713 -34.26 -0.34 -10.86
C LEU A 713 -33.39 -0.22 -12.12
N ASP A 714 -32.41 -1.10 -12.32
CA ASP A 714 -31.57 -1.11 -13.53
C ASP A 714 -32.42 -1.31 -14.80
N ASN A 715 -33.34 -2.28 -14.79
CA ASN A 715 -34.26 -2.51 -15.91
C ASN A 715 -35.12 -1.29 -16.21
N ARG A 716 -35.74 -0.69 -15.19
CA ARG A 716 -36.57 0.51 -15.35
C ARG A 716 -35.76 1.68 -15.91
N LEU A 717 -34.55 1.89 -15.44
CA LEU A 717 -33.68 2.95 -15.93
C LEU A 717 -33.31 2.74 -17.41
N ARG A 718 -33.02 1.49 -17.82
CA ARG A 718 -32.73 1.13 -19.22
C ARG A 718 -33.95 1.31 -20.13
N GLU A 719 -35.13 0.97 -19.66
CA GLU A 719 -36.39 1.15 -20.42
C GLU A 719 -36.67 2.63 -20.68
N ILE A 720 -36.57 3.48 -19.66
CA ILE A 720 -36.75 4.94 -19.80
C ILE A 720 -35.75 5.50 -20.81
N ARG A 721 -34.47 5.15 -20.70
CA ARG A 721 -33.43 5.61 -21.64
C ARG A 721 -33.67 5.15 -23.08
N ARG A 722 -34.18 3.92 -23.29
CA ARG A 722 -34.54 3.44 -24.62
C ARG A 722 -35.73 4.18 -25.20
N SER A 723 -36.72 4.53 -24.39
CA SER A 723 -37.87 5.33 -24.83
C SER A 723 -37.48 6.76 -25.23
N GLU A 724 -36.55 7.38 -24.49
CA GLU A 724 -36.03 8.72 -24.83
C GLU A 724 -35.19 8.70 -26.11
N ALA A 725 -34.36 7.66 -26.33
CA ALA A 725 -33.56 7.51 -27.55
C ALA A 725 -34.38 7.11 -28.79
N GLY A 726 -35.51 6.43 -28.61
CA GLY A 726 -36.40 6.04 -29.71
C GLY A 726 -37.29 7.19 -30.23
N GLY A 727 -37.55 8.19 -29.40
CA GLY A 727 -38.40 9.36 -29.74
C GLY A 727 -37.78 10.35 -30.74
N GLU A 728 -36.45 10.37 -30.90
CA GLU A 728 -35.76 11.29 -31.83
C GLU A 728 -35.72 10.77 -33.29
N SER A 729 -36.36 9.64 -33.60
CA SER A 729 -36.29 8.99 -34.93
C SER A 729 -37.60 9.02 -35.75
N THR A 730 -38.59 9.83 -35.37
CA THR A 730 -39.90 9.91 -36.08
C THR A 730 -40.33 11.32 -36.50
N GLU A 731 -39.40 12.26 -36.66
CA GLU A 731 -39.61 13.47 -37.47
C GLU A 731 -38.47 13.62 -38.48
N ALA A 732 -38.64 12.97 -39.64
CA ALA A 732 -37.88 13.22 -40.87
C ALA A 732 -38.86 13.34 -42.04
#